data_AF-A0A8R7QUF3-F1
#
_entry.id   AF-A0A8R7QUF3-F1
#
_cell.length_a   1.000
_cell.length_b   1.000
_cell.length_c   1.000
_cell.angle_alpha   90.00
_cell.angle_beta   90.00
_cell.angle_gamma   90.00
#
_symmetry.space_group_name_H-M   'P 1'
#
loop_
_entity.id
_entity.type
_entity.pdbx_description
1 polymer ?
#
loop_
_entity_poly.entity_id
_entity_poly.type
_entity_poly.pdbx_seq_one_letter_code
_entity_poly.pdbx_strand_id
1 'polypeptide(L)'
;MEGSRSSAEMSPSLPPVKISAGVQDNGECIAVKKLHPMPVLDDEEFKSEFSNLLRVKHQNTIPLVGYCHHTAQVLLEHNGKHVSARVEEIYLCSEYLEGGTLDKHLSNEPCALVWHTCYKIIKGICEGLHYLHKGFEYPIYHLELKPTKILLDNEMMPKIGGFGFSGFLDTTETFNTSEVMRTSLYMPPEYISKRQITPKFDVFSLGVIILQIMAGKESYPKCADIPPEEFIEPVYEFWVDRMQGTISKHTSHEVRTCIEIALSCVEFNRVKRPTINEIIQRLNKIDIVECSSIGELYKTEEFAFDFLKHITNGFSKKNIIGHGGYGIVYKGLLDNGEEIAVKKLHQMLWIEDEQFKNEVNNLMRVQHKNIVRLVGYCHHTSQIFVEHEGKHVSASVVERAICFEHKQGGSLDNQLSAEPCILDWNKCYKIIKGICEGLHYLHSADNPIYHLDIKPANILLDKDMEAKIGDFGLSRLFDSTQTYMTESRDIKGTRGYMPPEYIDKQKISPKFDIYSLGVIIIQIMAGKEGYFNCPHTPPREFIKHVREKWRVRLQATMSSHVTEEVRTCIEIALKCVEDDRKRRPAIATIVNELSNIGIARSSPVGQWANKLTALKSLLLSTHFKHWLVLLVAAGIAIFFAWLQFCPGIDAL
;
A
#
# COMPACT_ATOMS: atom_id res chain seq x y z
N MET A 1 61.10 -23.66 -47.33
CA MET A 1 61.55 -23.43 -45.95
C MET A 1 60.68 -22.30 -45.42
N GLU A 2 59.46 -22.64 -45.00
CA GLU A 2 59.09 -22.85 -43.58
C GLU A 2 59.08 -21.50 -42.85
N GLY A 3 57.97 -20.91 -42.41
CA GLY A 3 56.76 -21.52 -41.87
C GLY A 3 56.78 -21.46 -40.35
N SER A 4 56.71 -20.26 -39.76
CA SER A 4 56.50 -20.07 -38.32
C SER A 4 55.14 -19.42 -38.07
N ARG A 5 54.08 -20.21 -38.23
CA ARG A 5 52.83 -19.98 -37.50
C ARG A 5 53.14 -20.28 -36.04
N SER A 6 53.28 -19.26 -35.20
CA SER A 6 53.12 -19.45 -33.77
C SER A 6 51.64 -19.81 -33.53
N SER A 7 51.36 -21.09 -33.40
CA SER A 7 50.14 -21.58 -32.77
C SER A 7 50.10 -21.02 -31.36
N ALA A 8 49.39 -19.91 -31.18
CA ALA A 8 48.80 -19.60 -29.90
C ALA A 8 47.85 -20.76 -29.61
N GLU A 9 48.33 -21.73 -28.84
CA GLU A 9 47.46 -22.71 -28.20
C GLU A 9 46.42 -21.90 -27.41
N MET A 10 45.21 -21.85 -27.95
CA MET A 10 44.03 -21.48 -27.19
C MET A 10 44.03 -22.39 -25.97
N SER A 11 44.28 -21.81 -24.81
CA SER A 11 44.01 -22.45 -23.53
C SER A 11 42.60 -23.02 -23.60
N PRO A 12 42.40 -24.31 -23.25
CA PRO A 12 41.06 -24.89 -23.27
C PRO A 12 40.18 -24.06 -22.34
N SER A 13 39.09 -23.50 -22.88
CA SER A 13 38.07 -22.82 -22.09
C SER A 13 37.61 -23.76 -20.98
N LEU A 14 37.85 -23.37 -19.73
CA LEU A 14 37.44 -24.13 -18.55
C LEU A 14 35.93 -24.44 -18.60
N PRO A 15 35.50 -25.65 -18.21
CA PRO A 15 34.07 -25.94 -18.08
C PRO A 15 33.46 -25.00 -17.03
N PRO A 16 32.25 -24.46 -17.26
CA PRO A 16 31.62 -23.56 -16.31
C PRO A 16 31.35 -24.26 -14.98
N VAL A 17 31.56 -23.54 -13.87
CA VAL A 17 31.19 -24.00 -12.52
C VAL A 17 29.70 -24.37 -12.52
N LYS A 18 29.39 -25.65 -12.27
CA LYS A 18 28.01 -26.15 -12.23
C LYS A 18 27.45 -26.03 -10.81
N ILE A 19 26.34 -25.30 -10.69
CA ILE A 19 25.47 -25.30 -9.51
C ILE A 19 24.29 -26.23 -9.82
N SER A 20 24.00 -27.17 -8.93
CA SER A 20 22.91 -28.13 -9.07
C SER A 20 22.03 -28.12 -7.83
N ALA A 21 20.74 -28.44 -8.00
CA ALA A 21 19.86 -28.71 -6.86
C ALA A 21 20.21 -30.07 -6.23
N GLY A 22 20.16 -30.14 -4.90
CA GLY A 22 20.25 -31.35 -4.10
C GLY A 22 19.11 -31.40 -3.08
N VAL A 23 18.91 -32.55 -2.44
CA VAL A 23 17.90 -32.75 -1.41
C VAL A 23 18.57 -33.35 -0.18
N GLN A 24 18.33 -32.76 0.99
CA GLN A 24 18.80 -33.27 2.27
C GLN A 24 18.00 -34.51 2.72
N ASP A 25 18.51 -35.25 3.70
CA ASP A 25 17.84 -36.44 4.27
C ASP A 25 16.46 -36.12 4.89
N ASN A 26 16.23 -34.88 5.30
CA ASN A 26 14.94 -34.38 5.80
C ASN A 26 13.97 -33.94 4.69
N GLY A 27 14.36 -34.00 3.41
CA GLY A 27 13.56 -33.59 2.26
C GLY A 27 13.73 -32.14 1.81
N GLU A 28 14.58 -31.33 2.46
CA GLU A 28 14.80 -29.92 2.10
C GLU A 28 15.71 -29.76 0.87
N CYS A 29 15.32 -28.87 -0.05
CA CYS A 29 16.11 -28.54 -1.24
C CYS A 29 17.31 -27.65 -0.88
N ILE A 30 18.49 -28.00 -1.38
CA ILE A 30 19.73 -27.22 -1.23
C ILE A 30 20.36 -26.93 -2.60
N ALA A 31 21.09 -25.82 -2.69
CA ALA A 31 21.94 -25.54 -3.82
C ALA A 31 23.35 -26.08 -3.54
N VAL A 32 23.85 -26.93 -4.43
CA VAL A 32 25.17 -27.55 -4.34
C VAL A 32 26.06 -26.97 -5.42
N LYS A 33 27.13 -26.28 -5.00
CA LYS A 33 28.17 -25.77 -5.88
C LYS A 33 29.39 -26.70 -5.79
N LYS A 34 29.69 -27.42 -6.87
CA LYS A 34 30.94 -28.19 -6.97
C LYS A 34 32.10 -27.23 -7.25
N LEU A 35 33.15 -27.35 -6.45
CA LEU A 35 34.38 -26.60 -6.62
C LEU A 35 35.43 -27.52 -7.25
N HIS A 36 36.12 -27.04 -8.28
CA HIS A 36 37.21 -27.75 -8.94
C HIS A 36 38.54 -27.29 -8.33
N PRO A 37 39.30 -28.12 -7.60
CA PRO A 37 40.63 -27.74 -7.17
C PRO A 37 41.58 -27.68 -8.38
N MET A 38 42.22 -26.53 -8.58
CA MET A 38 43.11 -26.25 -9.70
C MET A 38 44.47 -25.80 -9.15
N PRO A 39 45.62 -26.20 -9.74
CA PRO A 39 46.91 -25.82 -9.20
C PRO A 39 47.23 -24.33 -9.46
N VAL A 40 47.59 -23.62 -8.38
CA VAL A 40 48.42 -22.40 -8.31
C VAL A 40 47.73 -21.02 -8.46
N LEU A 41 46.50 -20.88 -8.97
CA LEU A 41 45.81 -19.57 -9.03
C LEU A 41 44.36 -19.56 -8.47
N ASP A 42 43.63 -20.70 -8.49
CA ASP A 42 42.22 -20.79 -8.03
C ASP A 42 42.07 -21.14 -6.53
N ASP A 43 43.15 -21.51 -5.82
CA ASP A 43 43.09 -21.86 -4.39
C ASP A 43 42.74 -20.67 -3.49
N GLU A 44 43.12 -19.45 -3.87
CA GLU A 44 42.85 -18.24 -3.08
C GLU A 44 41.43 -17.71 -3.30
N GLU A 45 40.90 -17.79 -4.52
CA GLU A 45 39.47 -17.51 -4.82
C GLU A 45 38.58 -18.48 -4.01
N PHE A 46 38.96 -19.75 -4.00
CA PHE A 46 38.32 -20.81 -3.23
C PHE A 46 38.31 -20.53 -1.71
N LYS A 47 39.48 -20.27 -1.12
CA LYS A 47 39.60 -19.98 0.32
C LYS A 47 38.83 -18.72 0.69
N SER A 48 38.84 -17.70 -0.17
CA SER A 48 38.10 -16.47 0.05
C SER A 48 36.60 -16.72 0.07
N GLU A 49 36.04 -17.43 -0.92
CA GLU A 49 34.61 -17.72 -0.98
C GLU A 49 34.15 -18.53 0.24
N PHE A 50 34.89 -19.59 0.57
CA PHE A 50 34.56 -20.44 1.72
C PHE A 50 34.66 -19.69 3.05
N SER A 51 35.75 -18.95 3.27
CA SER A 51 35.97 -18.16 4.49
C SER A 51 34.90 -17.08 4.67
N ASN A 52 34.55 -16.37 3.60
CA ASN A 52 33.53 -15.32 3.65
C ASN A 52 32.13 -15.92 3.88
N LEU A 53 31.76 -17.01 3.20
CA LEU A 53 30.48 -17.68 3.41
C LEU A 53 30.30 -18.25 4.82
N LEU A 54 31.37 -18.65 5.50
CA LEU A 54 31.32 -19.06 6.91
C LEU A 54 31.07 -17.88 7.87
N ARG A 55 31.53 -16.68 7.49
CA ARG A 55 31.52 -15.48 8.34
C ARG A 55 30.25 -14.65 8.17
N VAL A 56 29.71 -14.57 6.96
CA VAL A 56 28.56 -13.73 6.65
C VAL A 56 27.27 -14.35 7.19
N LYS A 57 26.54 -13.59 8.00
CA LYS A 57 25.23 -13.96 8.53
C LYS A 57 24.32 -12.75 8.50
N HIS A 58 23.66 -12.56 7.37
CA HIS A 58 22.73 -11.47 7.14
C HIS A 58 21.58 -11.93 6.24
N GLN A 59 20.40 -11.34 6.42
CA GLN A 59 19.19 -11.69 5.65
C GLN A 59 19.39 -11.53 4.13
N ASN A 60 20.26 -10.59 3.72
CA ASN A 60 20.58 -10.30 2.33
C ASN A 60 21.91 -10.90 1.84
N THR A 61 22.44 -11.91 2.52
CA THR A 61 23.61 -12.69 2.09
C THR A 61 23.24 -14.16 2.01
N ILE A 62 23.81 -14.91 1.05
CA ILE A 62 23.50 -16.34 0.93
C ILE A 62 23.99 -17.09 2.17
N PRO A 63 23.10 -17.80 2.88
CA PRO A 63 23.52 -18.61 4.01
C PRO A 63 24.20 -19.89 3.53
N LEU A 64 25.38 -20.17 4.10
CA LEU A 64 26.02 -21.47 3.97
C LEU A 64 25.34 -22.46 4.91
N VAL A 65 24.76 -23.51 4.34
CA VAL A 65 24.11 -24.60 5.08
C VAL A 65 25.16 -25.63 5.52
N GLY A 66 26.17 -25.87 4.69
CA GLY A 66 27.27 -26.76 5.01
C GLY A 66 28.28 -26.89 3.87
N TYR A 67 29.28 -27.73 4.04
CA TYR A 67 30.23 -28.09 3.00
C TYR A 67 30.56 -29.58 3.07
N CYS A 68 30.90 -30.16 1.93
CA CYS A 68 31.41 -31.52 1.83
C CYS A 68 32.84 -31.47 1.29
N HIS A 69 33.73 -32.23 1.92
CA HIS A 69 35.10 -32.42 1.44
C HIS A 69 35.34 -33.92 1.30
N HIS A 70 35.57 -34.36 0.06
CA HIS A 70 35.81 -35.76 -0.27
C HIS A 70 37.18 -35.88 -0.95
N THR A 71 38.00 -36.85 -0.51
CA THR A 71 39.28 -37.13 -1.14
C THR A 71 39.25 -38.53 -1.72
N ALA A 72 39.42 -38.64 -3.03
CA ALA A 72 39.46 -39.90 -3.77
C ALA A 72 40.86 -40.14 -4.36
N GLN A 73 41.26 -41.41 -4.46
CA GLN A 73 42.39 -41.82 -5.30
C GLN A 73 41.85 -42.32 -6.63
N VAL A 74 42.36 -41.76 -7.73
CA VAL A 74 41.93 -42.11 -9.09
C VAL A 74 43.17 -42.52 -9.89
N LEU A 75 43.08 -43.65 -10.58
CA LEU A 75 44.13 -44.09 -11.50
C LEU A 75 43.92 -43.38 -12.85
N LEU A 76 44.86 -42.51 -13.21
CA LEU A 76 44.87 -41.81 -14.48
C LEU A 76 45.88 -42.45 -15.41
N GLU A 77 45.52 -42.62 -16.67
CA GLU A 77 46.46 -43.07 -17.69
C GLU A 77 47.25 -41.87 -18.23
N HIS A 78 48.57 -41.89 -18.04
CA HIS A 78 49.47 -40.87 -18.57
C HIS A 78 50.63 -41.55 -19.30
N ASN A 79 50.78 -41.26 -20.59
CA ASN A 79 51.80 -41.84 -21.47
C ASN A 79 51.85 -43.38 -21.42
N GLY A 80 50.69 -44.05 -21.41
CA GLY A 80 50.59 -45.52 -21.40
C GLY A 80 50.93 -46.19 -20.06
N LYS A 81 51.03 -45.41 -18.96
CA LYS A 81 51.19 -45.92 -17.59
C LYS A 81 50.06 -45.41 -16.71
N HIS A 82 49.58 -46.27 -15.82
CA HIS A 82 48.61 -45.88 -14.81
C HIS A 82 49.31 -45.20 -13.63
N VAL A 83 48.94 -43.95 -13.36
CA VAL A 83 49.47 -43.14 -12.26
C VAL A 83 48.32 -42.89 -11.27
N SER A 84 48.56 -43.17 -9.98
CA SER A 84 47.60 -42.86 -8.93
C SER A 84 47.64 -41.36 -8.63
N ALA A 85 46.55 -40.66 -8.95
CA ALA A 85 46.34 -39.26 -8.59
C ALA A 85 45.41 -39.16 -7.38
N ARG A 86 45.69 -38.24 -6.47
CA ARG A 86 44.76 -37.84 -5.41
C ARG A 86 43.89 -36.72 -5.95
N VAL A 87 42.58 -36.91 -5.96
CA VAL A 87 41.61 -35.90 -6.36
C VAL A 87 40.83 -35.51 -5.11
N GLU A 88 40.90 -34.23 -4.78
CA GLU A 88 40.05 -33.62 -3.75
C GLU A 88 38.81 -33.05 -4.45
N GLU A 89 37.64 -33.25 -3.85
CA GLU A 89 36.38 -32.67 -4.31
C GLU A 89 35.75 -31.93 -3.13
N ILE A 90 35.48 -30.63 -3.34
CA ILE A 90 34.87 -29.79 -2.32
C ILE A 90 33.54 -29.27 -2.87
N TYR A 91 32.50 -29.36 -2.06
CA TYR A 91 31.17 -28.89 -2.39
C TYR A 91 30.71 -27.89 -1.32
N LEU A 92 30.18 -26.76 -1.76
CA LEU A 92 29.48 -25.82 -0.87
C LEU A 92 27.98 -26.02 -1.02
N CYS A 93 27.30 -26.21 0.11
CA CYS A 93 25.86 -26.37 0.18
C CYS A 93 25.27 -25.10 0.77
N SER A 94 24.48 -24.38 -0.01
CA SER A 94 23.72 -23.22 0.43
C SER A 94 22.22 -23.48 0.33
N GLU A 95 21.42 -22.61 0.93
CA GLU A 95 19.97 -22.60 0.74
C GLU A 95 19.63 -22.54 -0.75
N TYR A 96 18.62 -23.32 -1.17
CA TYR A 96 18.07 -23.24 -2.51
C TYR A 96 17.07 -22.08 -2.59
N LEU A 97 17.31 -21.14 -3.49
CA LEU A 97 16.49 -19.93 -3.64
C LEU A 97 15.65 -20.05 -4.91
N GLU A 98 14.34 -20.28 -4.76
CA GLU A 98 13.45 -20.65 -5.89
C GLU A 98 13.31 -19.53 -6.92
N GLY A 99 13.43 -18.27 -6.48
CA GLY A 99 13.43 -17.10 -7.35
C GLY A 99 14.63 -17.07 -8.31
N GLY A 100 15.68 -17.87 -8.07
CA GLY A 100 16.84 -17.94 -8.96
C GLY A 100 17.63 -16.63 -9.01
N THR A 101 18.42 -16.42 -10.07
CA THR A 101 19.30 -15.24 -10.20
C THR A 101 18.55 -14.02 -10.72
N LEU A 102 18.89 -12.84 -10.20
CA LEU A 102 18.29 -11.55 -10.59
C LEU A 102 18.35 -11.32 -12.09
N ASP A 103 19.43 -11.74 -12.77
CA ASP A 103 19.60 -11.54 -14.21
C ASP A 103 18.52 -12.20 -15.09
N LYS A 104 17.82 -13.21 -14.57
CA LYS A 104 16.67 -13.87 -15.24
C LYS A 104 15.40 -13.01 -15.18
N HIS A 105 15.32 -12.09 -14.23
CA HIS A 105 14.18 -11.19 -14.01
C HIS A 105 14.35 -9.82 -14.69
N LEU A 106 15.55 -9.52 -15.21
CA LEU A 106 15.86 -8.26 -15.88
C LEU A 106 15.45 -8.22 -17.36
N SER A 107 14.53 -9.09 -17.81
CA SER A 107 14.10 -9.10 -19.21
C SER A 107 13.37 -7.81 -19.60
N ASN A 108 13.36 -7.52 -20.91
CA ASN A 108 12.64 -6.39 -21.50
C ASN A 108 11.13 -6.68 -21.67
N GLU A 109 10.66 -7.86 -21.25
CA GLU A 109 9.25 -8.21 -21.32
C GLU A 109 8.40 -7.32 -20.39
N PRO A 110 7.17 -6.94 -20.80
CA PRO A 110 6.28 -6.14 -19.98
C PRO A 110 6.02 -6.80 -18.62
N CYS A 111 5.99 -6.00 -17.54
CA CYS A 111 5.64 -6.44 -16.18
C CYS A 111 6.60 -7.44 -15.48
N ALA A 112 7.86 -7.58 -15.92
CA ALA A 112 8.80 -8.53 -15.29
C ALA A 112 9.03 -8.29 -13.78
N LEU A 113 9.05 -7.03 -13.32
CA LEU A 113 9.14 -6.66 -11.91
C LEU A 113 8.37 -5.34 -11.67
N VAL A 114 7.40 -5.34 -10.75
CA VAL A 114 6.70 -4.12 -10.32
C VAL A 114 7.61 -3.25 -9.42
N TRP A 115 7.34 -1.93 -9.36
CA TRP A 115 8.16 -0.96 -8.61
C TRP A 115 8.51 -1.41 -7.18
N HIS A 116 7.52 -1.81 -6.40
CA HIS A 116 7.75 -2.23 -5.00
C HIS A 116 8.75 -3.39 -4.89
N THR A 117 8.69 -4.35 -5.83
CA THR A 117 9.65 -5.46 -5.89
C THR A 117 11.04 -4.96 -6.30
N CYS A 118 11.14 -4.06 -7.27
CA CYS A 118 12.41 -3.43 -7.64
C CYS A 118 13.04 -2.66 -6.46
N TYR A 119 12.24 -1.86 -5.75
CA TYR A 119 12.69 -1.10 -4.59
C TYR A 119 13.18 -2.03 -3.47
N LYS A 120 12.40 -3.06 -3.14
CA LYS A 120 12.77 -4.11 -2.18
C LYS A 120 14.11 -4.76 -2.54
N ILE A 121 14.30 -5.14 -3.80
CA ILE A 121 15.56 -5.73 -4.28
C ILE A 121 16.72 -4.72 -4.14
N ILE A 122 16.54 -3.48 -4.56
CA ILE A 122 17.60 -2.45 -4.48
C ILE A 122 18.00 -2.21 -3.02
N LYS A 123 17.00 -2.02 -2.15
CA LYS A 123 17.23 -1.76 -0.72
C LYS A 123 17.91 -2.95 -0.06
N GLY A 124 17.45 -4.17 -0.30
CA GLY A 124 18.08 -5.38 0.26
C GLY A 124 19.53 -5.58 -0.21
N ILE A 125 19.85 -5.28 -1.48
CA ILE A 125 21.25 -5.31 -1.95
C ILE A 125 22.08 -4.26 -1.20
N CYS A 126 21.55 -3.04 -1.01
CA CYS A 126 22.25 -1.98 -0.29
C CYS A 126 22.51 -2.38 1.17
N GLU A 127 21.52 -2.95 1.86
CA GLU A 127 21.65 -3.45 3.24
C GLU A 127 22.68 -4.57 3.34
N GLY A 128 22.66 -5.52 2.40
CA GLY A 128 23.67 -6.58 2.31
C GLY A 128 25.08 -6.03 2.11
N LEU A 129 25.27 -5.08 1.19
CA LEU A 129 26.56 -4.42 0.98
C LEU A 129 27.00 -3.60 2.19
N HIS A 130 26.08 -2.94 2.88
CA HIS A 130 26.39 -2.18 4.09
C HIS A 130 26.93 -3.11 5.19
N TYR A 131 26.26 -4.24 5.40
CA TYR A 131 26.72 -5.27 6.31
C TYR A 131 28.12 -5.78 5.94
N LEU A 132 28.40 -6.03 4.66
CA LEU A 132 29.72 -6.47 4.21
C LEU A 132 30.80 -5.41 4.43
N HIS A 133 30.50 -4.14 4.16
CA HIS A 133 31.45 -3.03 4.24
C HIS A 133 31.69 -2.52 5.68
N LYS A 134 30.74 -2.71 6.60
CA LYS A 134 30.78 -2.12 7.95
C LYS A 134 30.52 -3.09 9.09
N GLY A 135 30.04 -4.31 8.82
CA GLY A 135 29.69 -5.31 9.82
C GLY A 135 30.88 -6.10 10.38
N PHE A 136 32.09 -5.82 9.90
CA PHE A 136 33.30 -6.56 10.28
C PHE A 136 34.45 -5.60 10.60
N GLU A 137 35.35 -6.04 11.48
CA GLU A 137 36.63 -5.35 11.77
C GLU A 137 37.44 -5.11 10.50
N TYR A 138 37.43 -6.10 9.60
CA TYR A 138 37.96 -6.02 8.24
C TYR A 138 36.81 -6.06 7.23
N PRO A 139 36.53 -4.95 6.53
CA PRO A 139 35.47 -4.88 5.53
C PRO A 139 35.64 -5.93 4.43
N ILE A 140 34.52 -6.53 4.02
CA ILE A 140 34.46 -7.44 2.87
C ILE A 140 33.98 -6.64 1.67
N TYR A 141 34.83 -6.45 0.68
CA TYR A 141 34.44 -5.88 -0.60
C TYR A 141 34.14 -7.00 -1.58
N HIS A 142 32.98 -6.96 -2.23
CA HIS A 142 32.50 -8.06 -3.07
C HIS A 142 33.33 -8.19 -4.36
N LEU A 143 33.67 -7.06 -4.99
CA LEU A 143 34.52 -6.89 -6.19
C LEU A 143 34.00 -7.55 -7.48
N GLU A 144 33.06 -8.49 -7.40
CA GLU A 144 32.42 -9.13 -8.55
C GLU A 144 30.89 -8.99 -8.55
N LEU A 145 30.36 -7.91 -7.97
CA LEU A 145 28.91 -7.72 -7.83
C LEU A 145 28.25 -7.55 -9.20
N LYS A 146 27.33 -8.46 -9.54
CA LYS A 146 26.56 -8.46 -10.80
C LYS A 146 25.24 -9.23 -10.64
N PRO A 147 24.25 -9.08 -11.53
CA PRO A 147 22.93 -9.71 -11.36
C PRO A 147 22.95 -11.24 -11.25
N THR A 148 23.94 -11.94 -11.83
CA THR A 148 24.08 -13.40 -11.69
C THR A 148 24.58 -13.85 -10.30
N LYS A 149 25.02 -12.90 -9.47
CA LYS A 149 25.51 -13.12 -8.10
C LYS A 149 24.49 -12.74 -7.03
N ILE A 150 23.34 -12.21 -7.45
CA ILE A 150 22.22 -11.87 -6.58
C ILE A 150 21.13 -12.91 -6.83
N LEU A 151 20.84 -13.73 -5.83
CA LEU A 151 19.75 -14.69 -5.88
C LEU A 151 18.53 -14.16 -5.15
N LEU A 152 17.33 -14.56 -5.57
CA LEU A 152 16.06 -14.13 -5.02
C LEU A 152 15.37 -15.32 -4.35
N ASP A 153 14.86 -15.14 -3.14
CA ASP A 153 13.96 -16.10 -2.51
C ASP A 153 12.52 -15.98 -3.04
N ASN A 154 11.62 -16.76 -2.46
CA ASN A 154 10.21 -16.86 -2.86
C ASN A 154 9.44 -15.54 -2.64
N GLU A 155 9.97 -14.64 -1.80
CA GLU A 155 9.39 -13.33 -1.48
C GLU A 155 10.05 -12.19 -2.26
N MET A 156 10.92 -12.55 -3.22
CA MET A 156 11.75 -11.65 -4.02
C MET A 156 12.74 -10.82 -3.19
N MET A 157 13.15 -11.31 -2.02
CA MET A 157 14.23 -10.70 -1.24
C MET A 157 15.60 -11.11 -1.81
N PRO A 158 16.53 -10.17 -1.99
CA PRO A 158 17.83 -10.45 -2.58
C PRO A 158 18.81 -11.03 -1.56
N LYS A 159 19.56 -12.04 -1.98
CA LYS A 159 20.70 -12.62 -1.26
C LYS A 159 21.96 -12.55 -2.12
N ILE A 160 22.96 -11.81 -1.63
CA ILE A 160 24.26 -11.63 -2.28
C ILE A 160 25.12 -12.88 -2.05
N GLY A 161 25.69 -13.43 -3.12
CA GLY A 161 26.61 -14.56 -3.06
C GLY A 161 27.72 -14.53 -4.10
N GLY A 162 28.56 -15.57 -4.12
CA GLY A 162 29.69 -15.67 -5.03
C GLY A 162 30.87 -14.79 -4.63
N PHE A 163 31.34 -14.97 -3.40
CA PHE A 163 32.41 -14.22 -2.74
C PHE A 163 33.84 -14.63 -3.15
N GLY A 164 34.00 -15.29 -4.31
CA GLY A 164 35.30 -15.80 -4.78
C GLY A 164 36.36 -14.72 -4.90
N PHE A 165 36.01 -13.62 -5.57
CA PHE A 165 36.91 -12.47 -5.73
C PHE A 165 36.79 -11.45 -4.59
N SER A 166 36.09 -11.79 -3.50
CA SER A 166 35.96 -10.85 -2.39
C SER A 166 37.31 -10.67 -1.71
N GLY A 167 37.77 -9.44 -1.62
CA GLY A 167 39.09 -9.11 -1.11
C GLY A 167 39.05 -8.71 0.35
N PHE A 168 40.03 -9.19 1.13
CA PHE A 168 40.40 -8.58 2.41
C PHE A 168 41.22 -7.34 2.13
N LEU A 169 40.74 -6.20 2.61
CA LEU A 169 41.49 -4.96 2.56
C LEU A 169 41.86 -4.52 3.96
N ASP A 170 43.15 -4.61 4.25
CA ASP A 170 43.72 -4.30 5.57
C ASP A 170 43.67 -2.79 5.89
N THR A 171 43.34 -1.94 4.90
CA THR A 171 43.23 -0.49 5.09
C THR A 171 42.14 0.12 4.21
N THR A 172 41.64 1.29 4.62
CA THR A 172 40.69 2.15 3.88
C THR A 172 41.30 2.77 2.59
N GLU A 173 42.43 2.27 2.10
CA GLU A 173 43.25 2.90 1.07
C GLU A 173 43.14 2.22 -0.31
N THR A 174 43.55 2.95 -1.34
CA THR A 174 43.55 2.50 -2.76
C THR A 174 44.82 1.71 -3.05
N PHE A 175 44.72 0.55 -3.70
CA PHE A 175 45.86 -0.31 -4.04
C PHE A 175 45.75 -0.81 -5.49
N ASN A 176 46.90 -1.13 -6.09
CA ASN A 176 47.00 -1.61 -7.46
C ASN A 176 47.06 -3.15 -7.47
N THR A 177 46.27 -3.81 -8.30
CA THR A 177 46.32 -5.28 -8.51
C THR A 177 46.80 -5.66 -9.90
N SER A 178 47.43 -6.83 -10.07
CA SER A 178 47.76 -7.41 -11.37
C SER A 178 46.65 -8.31 -11.94
N GLU A 179 45.59 -8.59 -11.17
CA GLU A 179 44.50 -9.47 -11.58
C GLU A 179 43.54 -8.82 -12.57
N VAL A 180 43.05 -9.62 -13.53
CA VAL A 180 42.08 -9.20 -14.54
C VAL A 180 40.74 -9.89 -14.25
N MET A 181 39.83 -9.17 -13.58
CA MET A 181 38.46 -9.66 -13.40
C MET A 181 37.73 -9.78 -14.76
N ARG A 182 36.80 -10.74 -14.88
CA ARG A 182 36.33 -11.30 -16.18
C ARG A 182 35.08 -10.65 -16.81
N THR A 183 34.50 -9.58 -16.25
CA THR A 183 33.31 -8.92 -16.85
C THR A 183 33.40 -7.40 -16.79
N SER A 184 33.68 -6.74 -17.92
CA SER A 184 34.04 -5.31 -18.00
C SER A 184 32.93 -4.33 -17.62
N LEU A 185 31.65 -4.70 -17.76
CA LEU A 185 30.52 -3.78 -17.63
C LEU A 185 30.31 -3.23 -16.21
N TYR A 186 30.57 -4.04 -15.18
CA TYR A 186 30.35 -3.68 -13.78
C TYR A 186 31.62 -3.13 -13.11
N MET A 187 32.70 -2.96 -13.88
CA MET A 187 33.98 -2.50 -13.37
C MET A 187 34.06 -0.97 -13.41
N PRO A 188 34.52 -0.33 -12.33
CA PRO A 188 34.70 1.11 -12.30
C PRO A 188 35.87 1.56 -13.19
N PRO A 189 35.82 2.77 -13.78
CA PRO A 189 36.85 3.28 -14.69
C PRO A 189 38.27 3.28 -14.12
N GLU A 190 38.44 3.56 -12.83
CA GLU A 190 39.76 3.55 -12.17
C GLU A 190 40.37 2.15 -12.08
N TYR A 191 39.55 1.10 -12.02
CA TYR A 191 40.03 -0.27 -12.06
C TYR A 191 40.43 -0.66 -13.49
N ILE A 192 39.61 -0.30 -14.47
CA ILE A 192 39.89 -0.58 -15.89
C ILE A 192 41.19 0.11 -16.33
N SER A 193 41.37 1.38 -15.96
CA SER A 193 42.49 2.21 -16.41
C SER A 193 43.76 2.04 -15.57
N LYS A 194 43.63 1.86 -14.25
CA LYS A 194 44.77 1.92 -13.31
C LYS A 194 44.88 0.68 -12.41
N ARG A 195 44.00 -0.31 -12.56
CA ARG A 195 43.88 -1.49 -11.70
C ARG A 195 43.74 -1.15 -10.21
N GLN A 196 43.10 -0.01 -9.92
CA GLN A 196 42.86 0.46 -8.57
C GLN A 196 41.58 -0.15 -8.01
N ILE A 197 41.67 -0.85 -6.89
CA ILE A 197 40.51 -1.29 -6.11
C ILE A 197 40.29 -0.30 -4.96
N THR A 198 39.03 0.04 -4.72
CA THR A 198 38.63 0.98 -3.67
C THR A 198 37.34 0.52 -3.01
N PRO A 199 36.99 1.06 -1.82
CA PRO A 199 35.68 0.82 -1.21
C PRO A 199 34.47 1.24 -2.07
N LYS A 200 34.71 2.05 -3.12
CA LYS A 200 33.69 2.52 -4.08
C LYS A 200 33.55 1.60 -5.30
N PHE A 201 34.26 0.47 -5.33
CA PHE A 201 34.14 -0.52 -6.40
C PHE A 201 32.72 -1.10 -6.42
N ASP A 202 32.28 -1.68 -5.31
CA ASP A 202 30.94 -2.28 -5.22
C ASP A 202 29.83 -1.23 -5.39
N VAL A 203 30.10 0.03 -5.00
CA VAL A 203 29.17 1.14 -5.24
C VAL A 203 28.95 1.37 -6.73
N PHE A 204 30.02 1.37 -7.53
CA PHE A 204 29.90 1.50 -8.98
C PHE A 204 29.11 0.32 -9.57
N SER A 205 29.45 -0.91 -9.18
CA SER A 205 28.76 -2.12 -9.62
C SER A 205 27.27 -2.10 -9.24
N LEU A 206 26.93 -1.64 -8.02
CA LEU A 206 25.56 -1.41 -7.57
C LEU A 206 24.83 -0.40 -8.45
N GLY A 207 25.46 0.71 -8.81
CA GLY A 207 24.89 1.71 -9.70
C GLY A 207 24.48 1.12 -11.06
N VAL A 208 25.35 0.32 -11.67
CA VAL A 208 25.05 -0.39 -12.92
C VAL A 208 23.88 -1.37 -12.75
N ILE A 209 23.82 -2.11 -11.63
CA ILE A 209 22.73 -3.04 -11.34
C ILE A 209 21.40 -2.31 -11.18
N ILE A 210 21.37 -1.19 -10.43
CA ILE A 210 20.15 -0.38 -10.28
C ILE A 210 19.68 0.13 -11.65
N LEU A 211 20.59 0.64 -12.48
CA LEU A 211 20.24 1.09 -13.84
C LEU A 211 19.68 -0.04 -14.70
N GLN A 212 20.19 -1.27 -14.57
CA GLN A 212 19.65 -2.44 -15.27
C GLN A 212 18.28 -2.88 -14.72
N ILE A 213 18.04 -2.76 -13.41
CA ILE A 213 16.72 -2.99 -12.81
C ILE A 213 15.70 -2.02 -13.43
N MET A 214 16.06 -0.74 -13.58
CA MET A 214 15.20 0.29 -14.18
C MET A 214 15.03 0.09 -15.69
N ALA A 215 16.12 0.05 -16.46
CA ALA A 215 16.06 0.06 -17.93
C ALA A 215 15.75 -1.32 -18.55
N GLY A 216 16.07 -2.42 -17.86
CA GLY A 216 16.09 -3.76 -18.44
C GLY A 216 17.44 -4.14 -19.05
N LYS A 217 17.70 -5.44 -19.15
CA LYS A 217 19.00 -6.05 -19.47
C LYS A 217 19.54 -5.65 -20.85
N GLU A 218 18.69 -5.56 -21.87
CA GLU A 218 19.12 -5.25 -23.25
C GLU A 218 18.97 -3.76 -23.62
N SER A 219 18.26 -2.99 -22.81
CA SER A 219 18.09 -1.54 -23.02
C SER A 219 19.25 -0.74 -22.42
N TYR A 220 19.81 -1.18 -21.29
CA TYR A 220 20.94 -0.50 -20.65
C TYR A 220 22.16 -0.28 -21.56
N PRO A 221 22.63 -1.26 -22.38
CA PRO A 221 23.73 -1.02 -23.31
C PRO A 221 23.45 0.07 -24.36
N LYS A 222 22.17 0.31 -24.69
CA LYS A 222 21.76 1.37 -25.63
C LYS A 222 21.89 2.77 -25.01
N CYS A 223 21.92 2.84 -23.68
CA CYS A 223 22.13 4.09 -22.94
C CYS A 223 23.60 4.38 -22.67
N ALA A 224 24.51 3.42 -22.86
CA ALA A 224 25.91 3.54 -22.41
C ALA A 224 26.68 4.73 -23.02
N ASP A 225 26.23 5.23 -24.18
CA ASP A 225 26.81 6.38 -24.88
C ASP A 225 26.16 7.74 -24.50
N ILE A 226 25.11 7.73 -23.66
CA ILE A 226 24.37 8.94 -23.27
C ILE A 226 25.10 9.64 -22.10
N PRO A 227 25.33 10.98 -22.17
CA PRO A 227 25.88 11.74 -21.05
C PRO A 227 25.04 11.61 -19.78
N PRO A 228 25.64 11.52 -18.57
CA PRO A 228 24.92 11.38 -17.32
C PRO A 228 23.84 12.46 -17.08
N GLU A 229 24.04 13.68 -17.58
CA GLU A 229 23.08 14.78 -17.43
C GLU A 229 21.78 14.58 -18.23
N GLU A 230 21.83 13.76 -19.29
CA GLU A 230 20.70 13.46 -20.17
C GLU A 230 20.17 12.02 -19.95
N PHE A 231 20.73 11.30 -18.98
CA PHE A 231 20.51 9.86 -18.78
C PHE A 231 19.23 9.52 -18.03
N ILE A 232 18.69 10.47 -17.25
CA ILE A 232 17.52 10.23 -16.39
C ILE A 232 16.26 9.96 -17.22
N GLU A 233 15.94 10.83 -18.18
CA GLU A 233 14.71 10.72 -18.96
C GLU A 233 14.69 9.46 -19.86
N PRO A 234 15.75 9.08 -20.58
CA PRO A 234 15.77 7.84 -21.37
C PRO A 234 15.59 6.58 -20.51
N VAL A 235 16.25 6.48 -19.35
CA VAL A 235 16.08 5.33 -18.45
C VAL A 235 14.68 5.30 -17.85
N TYR A 236 14.14 6.47 -17.52
CA TYR A 236 12.78 6.61 -17.05
C TYR A 236 11.77 6.21 -18.13
N GLU A 237 11.98 6.59 -19.40
CA GLU A 237 11.17 6.17 -20.55
C GLU A 237 11.22 4.65 -20.76
N PHE A 238 12.42 4.03 -20.71
CA PHE A 238 12.52 2.57 -20.77
C PHE A 238 11.76 1.88 -19.63
N TRP A 239 11.78 2.46 -18.44
CA TRP A 239 10.99 1.97 -17.32
C TRP A 239 9.48 2.15 -17.58
N VAL A 240 9.05 3.31 -18.09
CA VAL A 240 7.65 3.60 -18.45
C VAL A 240 7.12 2.64 -19.51
N ASP A 241 7.92 2.37 -20.54
CA ASP A 241 7.59 1.46 -21.62
C ASP A 241 7.41 0.02 -21.11
N ARG A 242 8.29 -0.43 -20.20
CA ARG A 242 8.18 -1.74 -19.54
C ARG A 242 6.94 -1.86 -18.64
N MET A 243 6.45 -0.74 -18.13
CA MET A 243 5.27 -0.64 -17.26
C MET A 243 3.98 -0.27 -18.02
N GLN A 244 4.05 -0.15 -19.36
CA GLN A 244 2.93 0.16 -20.26
C GLN A 244 2.08 1.36 -19.78
N GLY A 245 2.73 2.43 -19.30
CA GLY A 245 2.06 3.69 -18.96
C GLY A 245 1.31 3.73 -17.62
N THR A 246 1.35 2.67 -16.80
CA THR A 246 0.59 2.58 -15.51
C THR A 246 1.26 3.25 -14.30
N ILE A 247 2.12 4.24 -14.52
CA ILE A 247 2.98 4.83 -13.47
C ILE A 247 2.32 6.04 -12.81
N SER A 248 2.08 5.94 -11.50
CA SER A 248 1.59 7.08 -10.70
C SER A 248 2.68 8.14 -10.50
N LYS A 249 2.31 9.41 -10.30
CA LYS A 249 3.27 10.52 -10.06
C LYS A 249 4.22 10.28 -8.89
N HIS A 250 3.76 9.58 -7.84
CA HIS A 250 4.59 9.20 -6.70
C HIS A 250 5.66 8.21 -7.12
N THR A 251 5.26 7.12 -7.78
CA THR A 251 6.16 6.13 -8.37
C THR A 251 7.15 6.79 -9.33
N SER A 252 6.74 7.80 -10.09
CA SER A 252 7.65 8.58 -10.94
C SER A 252 8.76 9.27 -10.18
N HIS A 253 8.47 9.86 -9.01
CA HIS A 253 9.48 10.52 -8.18
C HIS A 253 10.42 9.52 -7.52
N GLU A 254 9.90 8.41 -7.01
CA GLU A 254 10.70 7.37 -6.35
C GLU A 254 11.65 6.67 -7.35
N VAL A 255 11.13 6.34 -8.53
CA VAL A 255 11.92 5.79 -9.65
C VAL A 255 13.02 6.77 -10.06
N ARG A 256 12.67 8.06 -10.27
CA ARG A 256 13.66 9.10 -10.58
C ARG A 256 14.73 9.22 -9.49
N THR A 257 14.34 9.20 -8.22
CA THR A 257 15.28 9.23 -7.10
C THR A 257 16.24 8.02 -7.14
N CYS A 258 15.73 6.82 -7.43
CA CYS A 258 16.57 5.63 -7.60
C CYS A 258 17.51 5.74 -8.80
N ILE A 259 17.06 6.32 -9.92
CA ILE A 259 17.92 6.59 -11.09
C ILE A 259 19.01 7.61 -10.72
N GLU A 260 18.68 8.68 -10.01
CA GLU A 260 19.66 9.68 -9.53
C GLU A 260 20.69 9.07 -8.57
N ILE A 261 20.25 8.19 -7.66
CA ILE A 261 21.15 7.42 -6.79
C ILE A 261 22.10 6.59 -7.64
N ALA A 262 21.56 5.86 -8.62
CA ALA A 262 22.34 5.00 -9.50
C ALA A 262 23.36 5.79 -10.33
N LEU A 263 22.97 6.96 -10.85
CA LEU A 263 23.86 7.89 -11.54
C LEU A 263 24.97 8.42 -10.64
N SER A 264 24.64 8.76 -9.39
CA SER A 264 25.65 9.15 -8.39
C SER A 264 26.65 8.01 -8.12
N CYS A 265 26.19 6.76 -8.19
CA CYS A 265 27.02 5.58 -7.99
C CYS A 265 27.97 5.31 -9.16
N VAL A 266 27.56 5.58 -10.40
CA VAL A 266 28.38 5.36 -11.61
C VAL A 266 29.23 6.59 -12.02
N GLU A 267 29.28 7.63 -11.20
CA GLU A 267 30.09 8.83 -11.43
C GLU A 267 31.57 8.47 -11.70
N PHE A 268 32.13 9.06 -12.76
CA PHE A 268 33.49 8.78 -13.21
C PHE A 268 34.52 9.11 -12.12
N ASN A 269 34.35 10.25 -11.44
CA ASN A 269 35.19 10.60 -10.31
C ASN A 269 34.75 9.85 -9.04
N ARG A 270 35.49 8.80 -8.69
CA ARG A 270 35.23 7.97 -7.49
C ARG A 270 35.02 8.72 -6.18
N VAL A 271 35.63 9.90 -6.01
CA VAL A 271 35.52 10.69 -4.76
C VAL A 271 34.11 11.27 -4.60
N LYS A 272 33.43 11.54 -5.71
CA LYS A 272 32.06 12.04 -5.74
C LYS A 272 31.01 10.94 -5.56
N ARG A 273 31.37 9.66 -5.75
CA ARG A 273 30.44 8.55 -5.52
C ARG A 273 30.03 8.51 -4.06
N PRO A 274 28.74 8.30 -3.74
CA PRO A 274 28.27 8.24 -2.36
C PRO A 274 28.78 6.98 -1.64
N THR A 275 28.76 6.98 -0.31
CA THR A 275 28.97 5.74 0.47
C THR A 275 27.72 4.88 0.45
N ILE A 276 27.84 3.57 0.71
CA ILE A 276 26.65 2.70 0.84
C ILE A 276 25.71 3.23 1.94
N ASN A 277 26.24 3.78 3.03
CA ASN A 277 25.43 4.38 4.08
C ASN A 277 24.67 5.62 3.59
N GLU A 278 25.31 6.52 2.83
CA GLU A 278 24.62 7.66 2.20
C GLU A 278 23.54 7.21 1.21
N ILE A 279 23.79 6.12 0.46
CA ILE A 279 22.80 5.53 -0.44
C ILE A 279 21.60 5.02 0.35
N ILE A 280 21.82 4.24 1.42
CA ILE A 280 20.74 3.78 2.31
C ILE A 280 19.99 4.95 2.91
N GLN A 281 20.67 6.01 3.36
CA GLN A 281 19.99 7.21 3.87
C GLN A 281 19.15 7.90 2.80
N ARG A 282 19.58 7.94 1.54
CA ARG A 282 18.79 8.46 0.42
C ARG A 282 17.61 7.54 0.08
N LEU A 283 17.81 6.22 0.08
CA LEU A 283 16.72 5.24 -0.12
C LEU A 283 15.71 5.27 1.02
N ASN A 284 16.16 5.43 2.26
CA ASN A 284 15.28 5.57 3.42
C ASN A 284 14.50 6.89 3.38
N LYS A 285 14.93 7.91 2.63
CA LYS A 285 14.11 9.10 2.39
C LYS A 285 12.97 8.83 1.40
N ILE A 286 13.15 7.87 0.50
CA ILE A 286 12.05 7.32 -0.30
C ILE A 286 11.07 6.63 0.66
N ASP A 287 11.58 5.83 1.60
CA ASP A 287 10.75 5.23 2.67
C ASP A 287 10.17 6.27 3.65
N ILE A 288 10.80 7.41 3.96
CA ILE A 288 10.20 8.37 4.92
C ILE A 288 8.94 9.04 4.33
N VAL A 289 8.77 9.04 3.01
CA VAL A 289 7.51 9.44 2.36
C VAL A 289 6.44 8.32 2.48
N GLU A 290 6.86 7.08 2.73
CA GLU A 290 6.01 5.95 3.10
C GLU A 290 6.33 5.43 4.51
N CYS A 291 5.62 5.94 5.52
CA CYS A 291 5.52 5.36 6.87
C CYS A 291 6.39 6.03 7.95
N SER A 292 5.88 7.12 8.52
CA SER A 292 6.08 7.38 9.95
C SER A 292 4.93 6.73 10.73
N SER A 293 5.26 5.63 11.43
CA SER A 293 4.43 4.92 12.43
C SER A 293 3.38 3.90 11.94
N ILE A 294 3.78 2.92 11.13
CA ILE A 294 3.07 1.61 11.02
C ILE A 294 4.11 0.49 11.22
N GLY A 295 4.70 0.47 12.43
CA GLY A 295 5.36 -0.71 12.93
C GLY A 295 4.30 -1.72 13.37
N GLU A 296 4.34 -2.92 12.79
CA GLU A 296 3.83 -4.15 13.37
C GLU A 296 2.37 -4.14 13.85
N LEU A 297 1.40 -4.05 12.93
CA LEU A 297 0.11 -4.74 13.07
C LEU A 297 -0.64 -4.73 11.71
N TYR A 298 -0.80 -5.91 11.11
CA TYR A 298 -1.50 -6.22 9.85
C TYR A 298 -0.81 -5.81 8.53
N LYS A 299 0.05 -6.68 8.00
CA LYS A 299 0.35 -6.71 6.55
C LYS A 299 -0.99 -6.91 5.84
N THR A 300 -1.38 -5.97 4.97
CA THR A 300 -2.48 -6.21 4.03
C THR A 300 -2.05 -7.36 3.10
N GLU A 301 -2.83 -8.44 3.03
CA GLU A 301 -2.47 -9.64 2.27
C GLU A 301 -3.09 -9.64 0.86
N GLU A 302 -2.32 -10.11 -0.12
CA GLU A 302 -2.86 -10.46 -1.43
C GLU A 302 -3.49 -11.86 -1.35
N PHE A 303 -4.79 -11.94 -1.58
CA PHE A 303 -5.56 -13.17 -1.51
C PHE A 303 -5.66 -13.85 -2.87
N ALA A 304 -5.48 -15.17 -2.86
CA ALA A 304 -5.79 -16.01 -4.01
C ALA A 304 -7.29 -15.92 -4.36
N PHE A 305 -7.64 -15.92 -5.65
CA PHE A 305 -9.02 -15.84 -6.08
C PHE A 305 -9.87 -17.02 -5.58
N ASP A 306 -9.29 -18.23 -5.55
CA ASP A 306 -9.97 -19.42 -5.04
C ASP A 306 -10.29 -19.34 -3.55
N PHE A 307 -9.43 -18.66 -2.77
CA PHE A 307 -9.72 -18.36 -1.38
C PHE A 307 -10.95 -17.44 -1.25
N LEU A 308 -11.01 -16.36 -2.03
CA LEU A 308 -12.18 -15.47 -2.05
C LEU A 308 -13.45 -16.21 -2.48
N LYS A 309 -13.34 -17.08 -3.48
CA LYS A 309 -14.43 -17.93 -3.93
C LYS A 309 -14.90 -18.87 -2.81
N HIS A 310 -13.98 -19.44 -2.03
CA HIS A 310 -14.30 -20.30 -0.89
C HIS A 310 -15.08 -19.54 0.20
N ILE A 311 -14.51 -18.46 0.74
CA ILE A 311 -15.11 -17.72 1.87
C ILE A 311 -16.44 -17.04 1.52
N THR A 312 -16.71 -16.81 0.23
CA THR A 312 -17.97 -16.24 -0.26
C THR A 312 -18.98 -17.28 -0.74
N ASN A 313 -18.68 -18.58 -0.56
CA ASN A 313 -19.48 -19.71 -1.05
C ASN A 313 -19.78 -19.60 -2.56
N GLY A 314 -18.73 -19.44 -3.35
CA GLY A 314 -18.79 -19.31 -4.81
C GLY A 314 -19.39 -17.99 -5.28
N PHE A 315 -19.19 -16.89 -4.54
CA PHE A 315 -19.86 -15.60 -4.79
C PHE A 315 -21.39 -15.75 -4.85
N SER A 316 -21.96 -16.48 -3.89
CA SER A 316 -23.40 -16.77 -3.83
C SER A 316 -24.23 -15.50 -3.75
N LYS A 317 -25.35 -15.45 -4.50
CA LYS A 317 -26.32 -14.35 -4.44
C LYS A 317 -26.87 -14.11 -3.02
N LYS A 318 -26.89 -15.15 -2.18
CA LYS A 318 -27.34 -15.05 -0.78
C LYS A 318 -26.39 -14.23 0.09
N ASN A 319 -25.13 -14.11 -0.32
CA ASN A 319 -24.10 -13.37 0.40
C ASN A 319 -23.95 -11.93 -0.12
N ILE A 320 -24.76 -11.47 -1.06
CA ILE A 320 -24.68 -10.09 -1.55
C ILE A 320 -25.17 -9.13 -0.44
N ILE A 321 -24.32 -8.18 -0.07
CA ILE A 321 -24.61 -7.14 0.92
C ILE A 321 -24.65 -5.73 0.32
N GLY A 322 -24.25 -5.57 -0.94
CA GLY A 322 -24.32 -4.29 -1.63
C GLY A 322 -24.07 -4.39 -3.13
N HIS A 323 -24.64 -3.45 -3.87
CA HIS A 323 -24.39 -3.22 -5.28
C HIS A 323 -23.81 -1.81 -5.47
N GLY A 324 -22.66 -1.69 -6.11
CA GLY A 324 -22.04 -0.42 -6.46
C GLY A 324 -21.84 -0.28 -7.96
N GLY A 325 -21.55 0.92 -8.44
CA GLY A 325 -21.28 1.17 -9.87
C GLY A 325 -20.04 0.43 -10.41
N TYR A 326 -19.13 0.04 -9.52
CA TYR A 326 -17.85 -0.59 -9.85
C TYR A 326 -17.81 -2.09 -9.57
N GLY A 327 -18.84 -2.66 -8.93
CA GLY A 327 -18.83 -4.07 -8.53
C GLY A 327 -19.94 -4.48 -7.58
N ILE A 328 -19.88 -5.74 -7.15
CA ILE A 328 -20.80 -6.35 -6.20
C ILE A 328 -20.05 -6.65 -4.90
N VAL A 329 -20.64 -6.30 -3.76
CA VAL A 329 -20.07 -6.57 -2.44
C VAL A 329 -20.72 -7.80 -1.86
N TYR A 330 -19.90 -8.80 -1.54
CA TYR A 330 -20.28 -10.06 -0.93
C TYR A 330 -19.82 -10.10 0.53
N LYS A 331 -20.58 -10.76 1.39
CA LYS A 331 -20.15 -11.18 2.71
C LYS A 331 -19.27 -12.43 2.57
N GLY A 332 -18.06 -12.37 3.11
CA GLY A 332 -17.17 -13.52 3.26
C GLY A 332 -17.07 -13.94 4.73
N LEU A 333 -16.90 -15.24 4.97
CA LEU A 333 -16.66 -15.82 6.28
C LEU A 333 -15.29 -16.50 6.28
N LEU A 334 -14.37 -15.98 7.08
CA LEU A 334 -13.03 -16.55 7.27
C LEU A 334 -13.11 -17.81 8.16
N ASP A 335 -12.09 -18.68 8.08
CA ASP A 335 -12.03 -19.94 8.85
C ASP A 335 -12.03 -19.71 10.37
N ASN A 336 -11.54 -18.55 10.81
CA ASN A 336 -11.56 -18.13 12.21
C ASN A 336 -12.94 -17.60 12.67
N GLY A 337 -13.94 -17.58 11.79
CA GLY A 337 -15.29 -17.08 12.04
C GLY A 337 -15.47 -15.57 11.87
N GLU A 338 -14.42 -14.83 11.47
CA GLU A 338 -14.51 -13.39 11.20
C GLU A 338 -15.24 -13.13 9.87
N GLU A 339 -16.14 -12.15 9.88
CA GLU A 339 -16.87 -11.72 8.70
C GLU A 339 -16.15 -10.57 7.99
N ILE A 340 -15.99 -10.68 6.67
CA ILE A 340 -15.40 -9.64 5.82
C ILE A 340 -16.33 -9.24 4.69
N ALA A 341 -16.13 -8.06 4.12
CA ALA A 341 -16.82 -7.58 2.93
C ALA A 341 -15.90 -7.67 1.71
N VAL A 342 -16.26 -8.48 0.72
CA VAL A 342 -15.50 -8.73 -0.52
C VAL A 342 -16.18 -7.97 -1.67
N LYS A 343 -15.62 -6.82 -2.05
CA LYS A 343 -16.06 -6.03 -3.22
C LYS A 343 -15.42 -6.64 -4.46
N LYS A 344 -16.16 -7.50 -5.17
CA LYS A 344 -15.75 -8.04 -6.48
C LYS A 344 -16.05 -7.01 -7.57
N LEU A 345 -15.03 -6.55 -8.28
CA LEU A 345 -15.21 -5.56 -9.34
C LEU A 345 -15.84 -6.18 -10.60
N HIS A 346 -16.60 -5.39 -11.35
CA HIS A 346 -17.17 -5.86 -12.60
C HIS A 346 -16.07 -6.17 -13.63
N GLN A 347 -16.24 -7.26 -14.39
CA GLN A 347 -15.41 -7.56 -15.56
C GLN A 347 -15.80 -6.64 -16.71
N MET A 348 -15.44 -5.35 -16.62
CA MET A 348 -15.54 -4.46 -17.77
C MET A 348 -14.15 -4.25 -18.35
N LEU A 349 -14.03 -4.37 -19.68
CA LEU A 349 -12.84 -4.08 -20.47
C LEU A 349 -12.27 -2.66 -20.26
N TRP A 350 -13.02 -1.79 -19.56
CA TRP A 350 -12.73 -0.36 -19.36
C TRP A 350 -12.48 0.03 -17.90
N ILE A 351 -12.54 -0.89 -16.92
CA ILE A 351 -12.03 -0.56 -15.58
C ILE A 351 -10.50 -0.55 -15.71
N GLU A 352 -9.97 0.63 -15.95
CA GLU A 352 -8.53 0.93 -15.96
C GLU A 352 -7.90 0.28 -14.72
N ASP A 353 -6.91 -0.59 -14.91
CA ASP A 353 -6.12 -1.19 -13.83
C ASP A 353 -5.66 -0.15 -12.80
N GLU A 354 -5.45 1.08 -13.26
CA GLU A 354 -5.12 2.25 -12.46
C GLU A 354 -6.15 2.56 -11.39
N GLN A 355 -7.46 2.45 -11.66
CA GLN A 355 -8.48 2.78 -10.66
C GLN A 355 -8.47 1.78 -9.50
N PHE A 356 -8.31 0.48 -9.82
CA PHE A 356 -8.16 -0.57 -8.81
C PHE A 356 -6.88 -0.38 -8.00
N LYS A 357 -5.73 -0.19 -8.67
CA LYS A 357 -4.44 0.03 -8.01
C LYS A 357 -4.49 1.29 -7.13
N ASN A 358 -5.08 2.38 -7.60
CA ASN A 358 -5.23 3.61 -6.83
C ASN A 358 -6.11 3.42 -5.60
N GLU A 359 -7.25 2.72 -5.72
CA GLU A 359 -8.12 2.42 -4.57
C GLU A 359 -7.35 1.60 -3.51
N VAL A 360 -6.67 0.53 -3.92
CA VAL A 360 -5.86 -0.31 -3.03
C VAL A 360 -4.71 0.48 -2.39
N ASN A 361 -3.94 1.24 -3.17
CA ASN A 361 -2.81 2.04 -2.67
C ASN A 361 -3.25 3.12 -1.68
N ASN A 362 -4.35 3.83 -1.96
CA ASN A 362 -4.90 4.81 -1.03
C ASN A 362 -5.36 4.15 0.27
N LEU A 363 -6.00 2.98 0.18
CA LEU A 363 -6.49 2.24 1.34
C LEU A 363 -5.37 1.65 2.20
N MET A 364 -4.27 1.20 1.59
CA MET A 364 -3.09 0.73 2.32
C MET A 364 -2.43 1.83 3.16
N ARG A 365 -2.60 3.10 2.78
CA ARG A 365 -2.00 4.27 3.45
C ARG A 365 -2.83 4.82 4.61
N VAL A 366 -4.07 4.38 4.76
CA VAL A 366 -5.02 4.97 5.73
C VAL A 366 -5.37 3.98 6.83
N GLN A 367 -5.16 4.41 8.08
CA GLN A 367 -5.61 3.67 9.25
C GLN A 367 -6.22 4.64 10.25
N HIS A 368 -7.54 4.61 10.35
CA HIS A 368 -8.27 5.47 11.26
C HIS A 368 -9.56 4.80 11.72
N LYS A 369 -9.98 5.06 12.96
CA LYS A 369 -11.22 4.47 13.53
C LYS A 369 -12.47 4.78 12.69
N ASN A 370 -12.49 5.93 12.01
CA ASN A 370 -13.59 6.36 11.14
C ASN A 370 -13.31 6.16 9.64
N ILE A 371 -12.40 5.27 9.29
CA ILE A 371 -12.16 4.83 7.90
C ILE A 371 -12.27 3.30 7.89
N VAL A 372 -12.91 2.75 6.86
CA VAL A 372 -13.06 1.30 6.71
C VAL A 372 -11.68 0.68 6.51
N ARG A 373 -11.36 -0.32 7.34
CA ARG A 373 -10.08 -1.03 7.27
C ARG A 373 -10.03 -1.97 6.07
N LEU A 374 -8.96 -1.87 5.29
CA LEU A 374 -8.58 -2.87 4.28
C LEU A 374 -8.08 -4.13 4.97
N VAL A 375 -8.58 -5.29 4.56
CA VAL A 375 -8.16 -6.61 5.04
C VAL A 375 -7.20 -7.25 4.03
N GLY A 376 -7.49 -7.10 2.75
CA GLY A 376 -6.67 -7.65 1.67
C GLY A 376 -7.25 -7.31 0.30
N TYR A 377 -6.60 -7.76 -0.75
CA TYR A 377 -7.06 -7.56 -2.14
C TYR A 377 -6.74 -8.79 -2.98
N CYS A 378 -7.35 -8.90 -4.16
CA CYS A 378 -7.06 -9.96 -5.13
C CYS A 378 -6.95 -9.35 -6.51
N HIS A 379 -5.89 -9.73 -7.23
CA HIS A 379 -5.68 -9.41 -8.63
C HIS A 379 -5.22 -10.68 -9.37
N HIS A 380 -6.17 -11.44 -9.88
CA HIS A 380 -5.90 -12.73 -10.52
C HIS A 380 -6.15 -12.67 -12.03
N THR A 381 -5.13 -13.00 -12.82
CA THR A 381 -5.27 -13.14 -14.27
C THR A 381 -5.29 -14.61 -14.63
N SER A 382 -6.35 -15.04 -15.32
CA SER A 382 -6.51 -16.40 -15.83
C SER A 382 -6.65 -16.40 -17.34
N GLN A 383 -6.22 -17.47 -18.01
CA GLN A 383 -6.49 -17.66 -19.45
C GLN A 383 -7.70 -18.57 -19.62
N ILE A 384 -8.64 -18.13 -20.45
CA ILE A 384 -9.76 -18.95 -20.91
C ILE A 384 -9.65 -19.16 -22.42
N PHE A 385 -10.12 -20.31 -22.90
CA PHE A 385 -10.27 -20.54 -24.34
C PHE A 385 -11.72 -20.25 -24.71
N VAL A 386 -11.92 -19.28 -25.58
CA VAL A 386 -13.24 -18.90 -26.11
C VAL A 386 -13.28 -19.21 -27.60
N GLU A 387 -14.42 -19.72 -28.05
CA GLU A 387 -14.67 -19.92 -29.47
C GLU A 387 -15.09 -18.59 -30.11
N HIS A 388 -14.29 -18.10 -31.05
CA HIS A 388 -14.59 -16.91 -31.83
C HIS A 388 -14.48 -17.26 -33.31
N GLU A 389 -15.58 -17.09 -34.05
CA GLU A 389 -15.66 -17.41 -35.48
C GLU A 389 -15.21 -18.84 -35.84
N GLY A 390 -15.54 -19.83 -34.98
CA GLY A 390 -15.19 -21.24 -35.19
C GLY A 390 -13.72 -21.58 -34.90
N LYS A 391 -12.95 -20.65 -34.31
CA LYS A 391 -11.57 -20.87 -33.85
C LYS A 391 -11.49 -20.72 -32.33
N HIS A 392 -10.70 -21.59 -31.69
CA HIS A 392 -10.38 -21.45 -30.28
C HIS A 392 -9.31 -20.36 -30.12
N VAL A 393 -9.68 -19.26 -29.48
CA VAL A 393 -8.78 -18.15 -29.14
C VAL A 393 -8.60 -18.08 -27.62
N SER A 394 -7.36 -17.89 -27.17
CA SER A 394 -7.07 -17.65 -25.76
C SER A 394 -7.38 -16.20 -25.40
N ALA A 395 -8.22 -15.99 -24.40
CA ALA A 395 -8.51 -14.69 -23.82
C ALA A 395 -8.06 -14.65 -22.36
N SER A 396 -7.48 -13.53 -21.93
CA SER A 396 -7.15 -13.30 -20.53
C SER A 396 -8.36 -12.70 -19.81
N VAL A 397 -8.75 -13.29 -18.68
CA VAL A 397 -9.76 -12.77 -17.76
C VAL A 397 -9.06 -12.31 -16.49
N VAL A 398 -9.27 -11.05 -16.14
CA VAL A 398 -8.75 -10.47 -14.90
C VAL A 398 -9.88 -10.41 -13.88
N GLU A 399 -9.71 -11.12 -12.78
CA GLU A 399 -10.58 -11.11 -11.61
C GLU A 399 -9.98 -10.20 -10.54
N ARG A 400 -10.74 -9.18 -10.12
CA ARG A 400 -10.29 -8.20 -9.12
C ARG A 400 -11.28 -8.12 -7.96
N ALA A 401 -10.75 -8.09 -6.75
CA ALA A 401 -11.55 -7.88 -5.55
C ALA A 401 -10.79 -7.09 -4.48
N ILE A 402 -11.53 -6.34 -3.67
CA ILE A 402 -11.00 -5.61 -2.51
C ILE A 402 -11.77 -6.09 -1.27
N CYS A 403 -11.05 -6.46 -0.23
CA CYS A 403 -11.60 -7.07 0.98
C CYS A 403 -11.49 -6.10 2.15
N PHE A 404 -12.60 -5.87 2.85
CA PHE A 404 -12.72 -4.93 3.95
C PHE A 404 -13.25 -5.61 5.20
N GLU A 405 -13.07 -4.96 6.34
CA GLU A 405 -13.81 -5.35 7.55
C GLU A 405 -15.33 -5.23 7.31
N HIS A 406 -16.10 -6.25 7.72
CA HIS A 406 -17.55 -6.20 7.61
C HIS A 406 -18.17 -5.29 8.68
N LYS A 407 -19.14 -4.46 8.28
CA LYS A 407 -19.86 -3.53 9.16
C LYS A 407 -21.34 -3.86 9.24
N GLN A 408 -21.78 -4.34 10.41
CA GLN A 408 -23.12 -4.90 10.60
C GLN A 408 -24.25 -3.87 10.52
N GLY A 409 -23.96 -2.57 10.76
CA GLY A 409 -24.96 -1.49 10.69
C GLY A 409 -25.32 -1.07 9.27
N GLY A 410 -24.63 -1.61 8.25
CA GLY A 410 -24.84 -1.27 6.84
C GLY A 410 -24.39 0.17 6.53
N SER A 411 -24.91 0.74 5.44
CA SER A 411 -24.65 2.13 5.06
C SER A 411 -25.57 3.10 5.79
N LEU A 412 -25.12 4.35 5.95
CA LEU A 412 -25.94 5.45 6.45
C LEU A 412 -27.17 5.68 5.55
N ASP A 413 -27.06 5.43 4.24
CA ASP A 413 -28.17 5.53 3.30
C ASP A 413 -29.35 4.61 3.68
N ASN A 414 -29.05 3.39 4.12
CA ASN A 414 -30.05 2.43 4.59
C ASN A 414 -30.74 2.94 5.86
N GLN A 415 -29.98 3.54 6.78
CA GLN A 415 -30.53 4.09 8.04
C GLN A 415 -31.41 5.32 7.79
N LEU A 416 -31.05 6.17 6.82
CA LEU A 416 -31.82 7.36 6.46
C LEU A 416 -33.09 7.01 5.66
N SER A 417 -33.08 5.88 4.95
CA SER A 417 -34.21 5.40 4.13
C SER A 417 -35.28 4.63 4.92
N ALA A 418 -34.95 4.12 6.11
CA ALA A 418 -35.86 3.38 6.98
C ALA A 418 -36.96 4.30 7.60
N GLU A 419 -38.20 3.80 7.67
CA GLU A 419 -39.35 4.46 8.31
C GLU A 419 -39.57 3.97 9.76
N PRO A 420 -39.90 4.84 10.73
CA PRO A 420 -39.40 6.21 10.91
C PRO A 420 -37.92 6.17 11.32
N CYS A 421 -37.12 7.13 10.85
CA CYS A 421 -35.68 7.23 11.11
C CYS A 421 -35.33 6.90 12.58
N ILE A 422 -34.60 5.79 12.79
CA ILE A 422 -34.30 5.21 14.12
C ILE A 422 -33.18 5.99 14.84
N LEU A 423 -32.60 6.99 14.17
CA LEU A 423 -31.49 7.75 14.72
C LEU A 423 -32.00 8.83 15.69
N ASP A 424 -31.81 8.59 16.98
CA ASP A 424 -31.84 9.66 17.97
C ASP A 424 -30.73 10.68 17.68
N TRP A 425 -30.90 11.91 18.19
CA TRP A 425 -29.93 12.99 17.96
C TRP A 425 -28.50 12.62 18.36
N ASN A 426 -28.31 11.83 19.42
CA ASN A 426 -26.97 11.44 19.86
C ASN A 426 -26.28 10.57 18.83
N LYS A 427 -27.00 9.64 18.20
CA LYS A 427 -26.50 8.85 17.07
C LYS A 427 -26.19 9.74 15.87
N CYS A 428 -27.07 10.66 15.51
CA CYS A 428 -26.82 11.62 14.42
C CYS A 428 -25.54 12.42 14.66
N TYR A 429 -25.39 13.00 15.85
CA TYR A 429 -24.22 13.78 16.21
C TYR A 429 -22.94 12.95 16.19
N LYS A 430 -23.01 11.73 16.73
CA LYS A 430 -21.91 10.76 16.74
C LYS A 430 -21.45 10.40 15.31
N ILE A 431 -22.39 10.14 14.41
CA ILE A 431 -22.14 9.88 13.00
C ILE A 431 -21.48 11.08 12.34
N ILE A 432 -22.05 12.29 12.49
CA ILE A 432 -21.49 13.53 11.94
C ILE A 432 -20.04 13.72 12.42
N LYS A 433 -19.81 13.57 13.73
CA LYS A 433 -18.48 13.72 14.31
C LYS A 433 -17.49 12.69 13.75
N GLY A 434 -17.89 11.42 13.64
CA GLY A 434 -17.07 10.38 13.07
C GLY A 434 -16.68 10.65 11.61
N ILE A 435 -17.62 11.11 10.78
CA ILE A 435 -17.32 11.51 9.39
C ILE A 435 -16.32 12.68 9.38
N CYS A 436 -16.51 13.69 10.22
CA CYS A 436 -15.59 14.83 10.31
C CYS A 436 -14.18 14.42 10.75
N GLU A 437 -14.06 13.54 11.75
CA GLU A 437 -12.78 13.01 12.23
C GLU A 437 -12.08 12.17 11.14
N GLY A 438 -12.81 11.34 10.41
CA GLY A 438 -12.27 10.58 9.27
C GLY A 438 -11.79 11.47 8.12
N LEU A 439 -12.58 12.48 7.74
CA LEU A 439 -12.18 13.45 6.71
C LEU A 439 -10.99 14.29 7.14
N HIS A 440 -10.93 14.68 8.42
CA HIS A 440 -9.80 15.42 8.95
C HIS A 440 -8.50 14.62 8.81
N TYR A 441 -8.53 13.34 9.17
CA TYR A 441 -7.39 12.45 8.99
C TYR A 441 -6.94 12.39 7.52
N LEU A 442 -7.88 12.19 6.58
CA LEU A 442 -7.57 12.13 5.15
C LEU A 442 -6.96 13.44 4.60
N HIS A 443 -7.42 14.58 5.09
CA HIS A 443 -7.01 15.91 4.60
C HIS A 443 -5.79 16.48 5.31
N SER A 444 -5.36 15.90 6.43
CA SER A 444 -4.28 16.44 7.27
C SER A 444 -2.92 15.75 7.11
N ALA A 445 -2.84 14.71 6.29
CA ALA A 445 -1.57 14.13 5.88
C ALA A 445 -0.76 15.10 4.99
N ASP A 446 0.57 14.93 4.95
CA ASP A 446 1.46 15.71 4.06
C ASP A 446 1.04 15.58 2.59
N ASN A 447 0.55 14.39 2.21
CA ASN A 447 -0.11 14.10 0.95
C ASN A 447 -1.62 13.87 1.21
N PRO A 448 -2.46 14.92 1.21
CA PRO A 448 -3.88 14.77 1.51
C PRO A 448 -4.58 13.91 0.46
N ILE A 449 -5.45 13.02 0.95
CA ILE A 449 -6.35 12.21 0.13
C ILE A 449 -7.70 12.93 0.08
N TYR A 450 -8.13 13.37 -1.10
CA TYR A 450 -9.52 13.79 -1.28
C TYR A 450 -10.34 12.61 -1.77
N HIS A 451 -11.49 12.39 -1.12
CA HIS A 451 -12.31 11.23 -1.36
C HIS A 451 -13.17 11.36 -2.63
N LEU A 452 -13.67 12.58 -2.90
CA LEU A 452 -14.40 12.96 -4.12
C LEU A 452 -15.75 12.27 -4.35
N ASP A 453 -16.20 11.40 -3.44
CA ASP A 453 -17.50 10.72 -3.50
C ASP A 453 -18.09 10.46 -2.11
N ILE A 454 -17.94 11.45 -1.23
CA ILE A 454 -18.56 11.44 0.10
C ILE A 454 -20.08 11.53 -0.05
N LYS A 455 -20.77 10.43 0.29
CA LYS A 455 -22.24 10.29 0.24
C LYS A 455 -22.70 9.26 1.28
N PRO A 456 -24.00 9.24 1.68
CA PRO A 456 -24.49 8.31 2.69
C PRO A 456 -24.24 6.83 2.37
N ALA A 457 -24.27 6.44 1.09
CA ALA A 457 -23.99 5.06 0.68
C ALA A 457 -22.54 4.62 0.98
N ASN A 458 -21.62 5.58 1.08
CA ASN A 458 -20.19 5.36 1.33
C ASN A 458 -19.81 5.57 2.80
N ILE A 459 -20.78 5.88 3.67
CA ILE A 459 -20.58 5.93 5.13
C ILE A 459 -21.14 4.64 5.72
N LEU A 460 -20.27 3.73 6.13
CA LEU A 460 -20.64 2.49 6.79
C LEU A 460 -20.76 2.70 8.31
N LEU A 461 -21.63 1.92 8.94
CA LEU A 461 -21.91 1.98 10.36
C LEU A 461 -21.61 0.64 11.01
N ASP A 462 -20.85 0.65 12.10
CA ASP A 462 -20.67 -0.55 12.91
C ASP A 462 -21.85 -0.80 13.87
N LYS A 463 -21.74 -1.86 14.67
CA LYS A 463 -22.75 -2.24 15.68
C LYS A 463 -23.05 -1.14 16.71
N ASP A 464 -22.10 -0.23 16.94
CA ASP A 464 -22.17 0.85 17.93
C ASP A 464 -22.57 2.18 17.27
N MET A 465 -22.98 2.15 15.99
CA MET A 465 -23.34 3.31 15.16
C MET A 465 -22.19 4.32 15.01
N GLU A 466 -20.94 3.84 15.05
CA GLU A 466 -19.78 4.64 14.66
C GLU A 466 -19.68 4.71 13.13
N ALA A 467 -19.45 5.91 12.61
CA ALA A 467 -19.29 6.13 11.19
C ALA A 467 -17.89 5.76 10.71
N LYS A 468 -17.83 5.05 9.59
CA LYS A 468 -16.62 4.74 8.84
C LYS A 468 -16.76 5.11 7.37
N ILE A 469 -15.85 5.92 6.88
CA ILE A 469 -15.78 6.30 5.47
C ILE A 469 -15.21 5.12 4.67
N GLY A 470 -15.92 4.70 3.62
CA GLY A 470 -15.50 3.63 2.71
C GLY A 470 -15.66 4.03 1.24
N ASP A 471 -15.32 3.11 0.34
CA ASP A 471 -15.36 3.28 -1.13
C ASP A 471 -14.44 4.40 -1.68
N PHE A 472 -13.14 4.07 -1.77
CA PHE A 472 -12.09 4.99 -2.20
C PHE A 472 -11.85 4.98 -3.72
N GLY A 473 -12.78 4.41 -4.50
CA GLY A 473 -12.62 4.21 -5.94
C GLY A 473 -12.48 5.50 -6.76
N LEU A 474 -12.88 6.65 -6.21
CA LEU A 474 -12.69 7.98 -6.82
C LEU A 474 -11.65 8.83 -6.09
N SER A 475 -11.08 8.31 -4.99
CA SER A 475 -10.15 9.06 -4.15
C SER A 475 -8.84 9.34 -4.88
N ARG A 476 -8.25 10.51 -4.62
CA ARG A 476 -6.99 10.94 -5.23
C ARG A 476 -6.08 11.59 -4.21
N LEU A 477 -4.79 11.30 -4.34
CA LEU A 477 -3.72 12.01 -3.63
C LEU A 477 -3.40 13.31 -4.36
N PHE A 478 -3.09 14.35 -3.59
CA PHE A 478 -2.71 15.64 -4.13
C PHE A 478 -1.42 16.13 -3.48
N ASP A 479 -0.45 16.47 -4.32
CA ASP A 479 0.91 16.89 -3.97
C ASP A 479 0.95 18.26 -3.21
N SER A 480 -0.20 18.93 -3.06
CA SER A 480 -0.36 20.19 -2.32
C SER A 480 -1.85 20.55 -2.11
N THR A 481 -2.12 21.59 -1.31
CA THR A 481 -3.48 22.18 -1.14
C THR A 481 -4.00 22.98 -2.36
N GLN A 482 -3.33 22.86 -3.52
CA GLN A 482 -3.67 23.61 -4.73
C GLN A 482 -4.99 23.13 -5.38
N THR A 483 -5.51 23.94 -6.29
CA THR A 483 -6.73 23.62 -7.04
C THR A 483 -6.37 22.95 -8.34
N TYR A 484 -6.95 21.79 -8.60
CA TYR A 484 -6.66 20.96 -9.77
C TYR A 484 -7.79 21.09 -10.79
N MET A 485 -7.44 21.13 -12.08
CA MET A 485 -8.38 21.00 -13.20
C MET A 485 -8.33 19.55 -13.69
N THR A 486 -9.47 18.90 -13.88
CA THR A 486 -9.45 17.56 -14.49
C THR A 486 -9.26 17.64 -16.00
N GLU A 487 -8.45 16.74 -16.56
CA GLU A 487 -8.21 16.66 -18.02
C GLU A 487 -9.30 15.83 -18.75
N SER A 488 -10.09 15.05 -18.01
CA SER A 488 -11.14 14.18 -18.55
C SER A 488 -12.45 14.95 -18.78
N ARG A 489 -13.10 14.71 -19.92
CA ARG A 489 -14.43 15.28 -20.25
C ARG A 489 -15.57 14.65 -19.44
N ASP A 490 -15.34 13.53 -18.76
CA ASP A 490 -16.35 12.81 -17.99
C ASP A 490 -16.35 13.24 -16.52
N ILE A 491 -17.45 13.85 -16.07
CA ILE A 491 -17.67 14.23 -14.68
C ILE A 491 -17.91 12.95 -13.87
N LYS A 492 -16.98 12.61 -12.97
CA LYS A 492 -17.06 11.45 -12.07
C LYS A 492 -17.51 11.90 -10.67
N GLY A 493 -18.46 11.19 -10.06
CA GLY A 493 -19.00 11.50 -8.72
C GLY A 493 -20.53 11.47 -8.68
N THR A 494 -21.10 11.49 -7.48
CA THR A 494 -22.55 11.36 -7.29
C THR A 494 -23.25 12.73 -7.37
N ARG A 495 -24.20 12.89 -8.31
CA ARG A 495 -25.02 14.11 -8.45
C ARG A 495 -25.76 14.42 -7.14
N GLY A 496 -25.79 15.70 -6.78
CA GLY A 496 -26.35 16.17 -5.50
C GLY A 496 -25.31 16.35 -4.39
N TYR A 497 -24.19 15.61 -4.44
CA TYR A 497 -23.07 15.77 -3.49
C TYR A 497 -21.88 16.50 -4.11
N MET A 498 -21.82 16.59 -5.44
CA MET A 498 -20.76 17.33 -6.15
C MET A 498 -20.90 18.87 -5.97
N PRO A 499 -19.80 19.58 -5.71
CA PRO A 499 -19.82 21.04 -5.58
C PRO A 499 -19.98 21.74 -6.94
N PRO A 500 -20.57 22.95 -6.98
CA PRO A 500 -20.89 23.65 -8.22
C PRO A 500 -19.64 23.97 -9.06
N GLU A 501 -18.51 24.30 -8.45
CA GLU A 501 -17.27 24.57 -9.19
C GLU A 501 -16.68 23.35 -9.90
N TYR A 502 -16.98 22.14 -9.42
CA TYR A 502 -16.59 20.91 -10.10
C TYR A 502 -17.52 20.62 -11.27
N ILE A 503 -18.83 20.78 -11.08
CA ILE A 503 -19.84 20.58 -12.13
C ILE A 503 -19.64 21.58 -13.28
N ASP A 504 -19.44 22.85 -12.95
CA ASP A 504 -19.37 23.93 -13.94
C ASP A 504 -17.99 24.06 -14.59
N LYS A 505 -16.92 23.79 -13.84
CA LYS A 505 -15.54 24.13 -14.23
C LYS A 505 -14.56 22.98 -14.04
N GLN A 506 -15.01 21.79 -13.63
CA GLN A 506 -14.15 20.62 -13.41
C GLN A 506 -12.99 20.87 -12.43
N LYS A 507 -13.22 21.77 -11.46
CA LYS A 507 -12.24 22.15 -10.44
C LYS A 507 -12.36 21.25 -9.21
N ILE A 508 -11.29 20.52 -8.91
CA ILE A 508 -11.13 19.79 -7.66
C ILE A 508 -10.29 20.66 -6.71
N SER A 509 -10.71 20.73 -5.45
CA SER A 509 -10.00 21.48 -4.42
C SER A 509 -10.16 20.83 -3.05
N PRO A 510 -9.37 21.22 -2.04
CA PRO A 510 -9.54 20.71 -0.68
C PRO A 510 -10.95 20.92 -0.10
N LYS A 511 -11.76 21.79 -0.73
CA LYS A 511 -13.13 22.12 -0.31
C LYS A 511 -14.21 21.28 -1.00
N PHE A 512 -13.82 20.29 -1.82
CA PHE A 512 -14.75 19.39 -2.49
C PHE A 512 -15.49 18.51 -1.47
N ASP A 513 -14.74 17.75 -0.68
CA ASP A 513 -15.33 16.85 0.32
C ASP A 513 -16.06 17.63 1.42
N ILE A 514 -15.64 18.87 1.69
CA ILE A 514 -16.32 19.77 2.63
C ILE A 514 -17.74 20.10 2.17
N TYR A 515 -17.92 20.36 0.88
CA TYR A 515 -19.25 20.58 0.33
C TYR A 515 -20.11 19.31 0.44
N SER A 516 -19.55 18.16 0.08
CA SER A 516 -20.22 16.86 0.17
C SER A 516 -20.64 16.54 1.61
N LEU A 517 -19.76 16.80 2.58
CA LEU A 517 -20.03 16.71 4.03
C LEU A 517 -21.22 17.58 4.45
N GLY A 518 -21.27 18.83 3.98
CA GLY A 518 -22.39 19.73 4.27
C GLY A 518 -23.74 19.15 3.84
N VAL A 519 -23.79 18.57 2.63
CA VAL A 519 -25.00 17.90 2.11
C VAL A 519 -25.39 16.70 2.99
N ILE A 520 -24.43 15.87 3.40
CA ILE A 520 -24.71 14.74 4.32
C ILE A 520 -25.24 15.22 5.66
N ILE A 521 -24.63 16.24 6.27
CA ILE A 521 -25.11 16.79 7.55
C ILE A 521 -26.55 17.27 7.40
N ILE A 522 -26.85 18.05 6.36
CA ILE A 522 -28.22 18.46 6.02
C ILE A 522 -29.16 17.26 5.95
N GLN A 523 -28.75 16.18 5.28
CA GLN A 523 -29.59 15.00 5.08
C GLN A 523 -29.84 14.23 6.39
N ILE A 524 -28.81 14.05 7.21
CA ILE A 524 -28.91 13.46 8.56
C ILE A 524 -29.90 14.26 9.40
N MET A 525 -29.79 15.59 9.36
CA MET A 525 -30.64 16.47 10.15
C MET A 525 -32.07 16.57 9.61
N ALA A 526 -32.28 16.37 8.31
CA ALA A 526 -33.57 16.59 7.66
C ALA A 526 -34.49 15.36 7.67
N GLY A 527 -33.93 14.15 7.76
CA GLY A 527 -34.66 12.89 7.66
C GLY A 527 -35.29 12.65 6.28
N LYS A 528 -35.98 11.51 6.12
CA LYS A 528 -36.57 11.03 4.84
C LYS A 528 -37.40 12.11 4.12
N GLU A 529 -38.35 12.78 4.76
CA GLU A 529 -39.21 13.78 4.09
C GLU A 529 -38.50 15.12 3.75
N GLY A 530 -37.26 15.30 4.18
CA GLY A 530 -36.47 16.48 3.93
C GLY A 530 -35.83 16.55 2.55
N TYR A 531 -35.57 15.38 1.96
CA TYR A 531 -34.68 15.19 0.81
C TYR A 531 -35.42 14.78 -0.49
N PHE A 532 -36.60 14.16 -0.38
CA PHE A 532 -37.34 13.68 -1.55
C PHE A 532 -38.16 14.78 -2.20
N ASN A 533 -37.52 15.51 -3.13
CA ASN A 533 -38.15 16.05 -4.36
C ASN A 533 -37.14 16.71 -5.33
N CYS A 534 -35.91 16.21 -5.44
CA CYS A 534 -34.88 16.87 -6.29
C CYS A 534 -33.93 15.95 -7.12
N PRO A 535 -34.27 14.74 -7.58
CA PRO A 535 -33.38 14.02 -8.52
C PRO A 535 -33.06 14.80 -9.82
N HIS A 536 -33.93 15.76 -10.17
CA HIS A 536 -33.86 16.55 -11.41
C HIS A 536 -33.67 18.06 -11.18
N THR A 537 -33.51 18.48 -9.93
CA THR A 537 -33.33 19.91 -9.61
C THR A 537 -31.87 20.28 -9.79
N PRO A 538 -31.55 21.36 -10.52
CA PRO A 538 -30.19 21.84 -10.65
C PRO A 538 -29.55 22.01 -9.25
N PRO A 539 -28.28 21.62 -9.05
CA PRO A 539 -27.61 21.69 -7.74
C PRO A 539 -27.79 23.04 -7.03
N ARG A 540 -27.75 24.15 -7.79
CA ARG A 540 -27.96 25.50 -7.27
C ARG A 540 -29.35 25.75 -6.69
N GLU A 541 -30.38 25.23 -7.34
CA GLU A 541 -31.76 25.35 -6.86
C GLU A 541 -32.01 24.46 -5.65
N PHE A 542 -31.42 23.26 -5.64
CA PHE A 542 -31.43 22.36 -4.49
C PHE A 542 -30.77 23.01 -3.26
N ILE A 543 -29.57 23.58 -3.41
CA ILE A 543 -28.87 24.31 -2.33
C ILE A 543 -29.75 25.44 -1.80
N LYS A 544 -30.34 26.25 -2.69
CA LYS A 544 -31.20 27.38 -2.30
C LYS A 544 -32.40 26.91 -1.50
N HIS A 545 -33.07 25.85 -1.95
CA HIS A 545 -34.23 25.27 -1.26
C HIS A 545 -33.86 24.75 0.13
N VAL A 546 -32.77 23.98 0.22
CA VAL A 546 -32.23 23.44 1.48
C VAL A 546 -31.89 24.56 2.45
N ARG A 547 -31.17 25.60 2.01
CA ARG A 547 -30.79 26.74 2.84
C ARG A 547 -32.01 27.46 3.40
N GLU A 548 -33.03 27.70 2.58
CA GLU A 548 -34.23 28.41 3.01
C GLU A 548 -35.04 27.60 4.03
N LYS A 549 -35.26 26.32 3.76
CA LYS A 549 -35.95 25.38 4.67
C LYS A 549 -35.24 25.31 6.03
N TRP A 550 -33.91 25.30 6.03
CA TRP A 550 -33.12 25.25 7.27
C TRP A 550 -33.04 26.58 8.01
N ARG A 551 -33.02 27.73 7.34
CA ARG A 551 -33.11 29.04 8.02
C ARG A 551 -34.40 29.16 8.83
N VAL A 552 -35.52 28.75 8.24
CA VAL A 552 -36.82 28.73 8.93
C VAL A 552 -36.81 27.78 10.12
N ARG A 553 -36.27 26.56 9.95
CA ARG A 553 -36.14 25.59 11.05
C ARG A 553 -35.22 26.09 12.16
N LEU A 554 -34.11 26.75 11.83
CA LEU A 554 -33.17 27.29 12.81
C LEU A 554 -33.84 28.36 13.69
N GLN A 555 -34.65 29.24 13.09
CA GLN A 555 -35.44 30.24 13.83
C GLN A 555 -36.46 29.58 14.77
N ALA A 556 -37.09 28.48 14.35
CA ALA A 556 -38.04 27.73 15.17
C ALA A 556 -37.38 26.93 16.31
N THR A 557 -36.09 26.59 16.17
CA THR A 557 -35.35 25.71 17.10
C THR A 557 -34.67 26.51 18.22
N MET A 558 -35.02 27.77 18.48
CA MET A 558 -34.34 28.61 19.48
C MET A 558 -34.73 28.35 20.97
N SER A 559 -35.02 27.11 21.38
CA SER A 559 -35.26 26.77 22.80
C SER A 559 -34.61 25.46 23.31
N SER A 560 -33.81 25.57 24.40
CA SER A 560 -33.14 24.53 25.23
C SER A 560 -31.82 23.89 24.72
N HIS A 561 -30.89 23.47 25.59
CA HIS A 561 -29.52 23.00 25.27
C HIS A 561 -29.31 21.94 24.17
N VAL A 562 -30.33 21.15 23.78
CA VAL A 562 -30.28 20.29 22.56
C VAL A 562 -30.07 21.15 21.30
N THR A 563 -30.45 22.43 21.37
CA THR A 563 -30.38 23.38 20.28
C THR A 563 -28.98 23.83 19.95
N GLU A 564 -27.99 23.72 20.85
CA GLU A 564 -26.66 24.26 20.55
C GLU A 564 -25.87 23.32 19.62
N GLU A 565 -25.83 22.02 19.91
CA GLU A 565 -25.26 21.02 19.00
C GLU A 565 -25.97 21.06 17.64
N VAL A 566 -27.31 21.09 17.66
CA VAL A 566 -28.14 21.18 16.45
C VAL A 566 -27.85 22.47 15.68
N ARG A 567 -27.83 23.63 16.36
CA ARG A 567 -27.53 24.93 15.76
C ARG A 567 -26.14 24.93 15.13
N THR A 568 -25.12 24.45 15.84
CA THR A 568 -23.76 24.41 15.31
C THR A 568 -23.66 23.47 14.12
N CYS A 569 -24.27 22.28 14.15
CA CYS A 569 -24.33 21.39 12.99
C CYS A 569 -25.02 22.04 11.79
N ILE A 570 -26.12 22.79 12.00
CA ILE A 570 -26.79 23.56 10.93
C ILE A 570 -25.84 24.63 10.37
N GLU A 571 -25.19 25.40 11.23
CA GLU A 571 -24.28 26.46 10.81
C GLU A 571 -23.08 25.91 10.05
N ILE A 572 -22.48 24.82 10.52
CA ILE A 572 -21.42 24.09 9.82
C ILE A 572 -21.93 23.65 8.45
N ALA A 573 -23.10 23.01 8.38
CA ALA A 573 -23.64 22.51 7.13
C ALA A 573 -23.88 23.64 6.11
N LEU A 574 -24.48 24.75 6.56
CA LEU A 574 -24.72 25.93 5.72
C LEU A 574 -23.41 26.57 5.22
N LYS A 575 -22.39 26.69 6.08
CA LYS A 575 -21.06 27.16 5.67
C LYS A 575 -20.38 26.21 4.68
N CYS A 576 -20.56 24.89 4.86
CA CYS A 576 -19.99 23.86 4.00
C CYS A 576 -20.56 23.90 2.58
N VAL A 577 -21.85 24.22 2.41
CA VAL A 577 -22.51 24.28 1.10
C VAL A 577 -22.50 25.67 0.44
N GLU A 578 -21.65 26.59 0.89
CA GLU A 578 -21.48 27.90 0.24
C GLU A 578 -21.01 27.75 -1.21
N ASP A 579 -21.61 28.53 -2.12
CA ASP A 579 -21.27 28.51 -3.55
C ASP A 579 -19.81 28.89 -3.78
N ASP A 580 -19.33 29.92 -3.07
CA ASP A 580 -17.91 30.27 -3.07
C ASP A 580 -17.13 29.34 -2.16
N ARG A 581 -16.36 28.43 -2.77
CA ARG A 581 -15.47 27.48 -2.08
C ARG A 581 -14.50 28.14 -1.09
N LYS A 582 -14.12 29.42 -1.29
CA LYS A 582 -13.22 30.13 -0.36
C LYS A 582 -13.89 30.42 0.98
N ARG A 583 -15.22 30.52 1.02
CA ARG A 583 -16.02 30.74 2.24
C ARG A 583 -16.31 29.47 3.02
N ARG A 584 -16.15 28.30 2.41
CA ARG A 584 -16.29 27.01 3.09
C ARG A 584 -15.19 26.87 4.16
N PRO A 585 -15.47 26.33 5.35
CA PRO A 585 -14.46 26.14 6.39
C PRO A 585 -13.44 25.06 5.99
N ALA A 586 -12.30 25.02 6.68
CA ALA A 586 -11.40 23.87 6.62
C ALA A 586 -11.92 22.76 7.55
N ILE A 587 -11.66 21.49 7.25
CA ILE A 587 -12.14 20.37 8.07
C ILE A 587 -11.62 20.44 9.52
N ALA A 588 -10.38 20.89 9.72
CA ALA A 588 -9.80 21.09 11.05
C ALA A 588 -10.62 22.11 11.88
N THR A 589 -11.13 23.17 11.25
CA THR A 589 -12.01 24.15 11.91
C THR A 589 -13.33 23.50 12.33
N ILE A 590 -13.92 22.67 11.47
CA ILE A 590 -15.16 21.95 11.76
C ILE A 590 -14.98 20.99 12.94
N VAL A 591 -13.90 20.19 12.94
CA VAL A 591 -13.60 19.24 14.02
C VAL A 591 -13.39 19.97 15.35
N ASN A 592 -12.71 21.12 15.34
CA ASN A 592 -12.52 21.95 16.53
C ASN A 592 -13.86 22.52 17.05
N GLU A 593 -14.71 23.05 16.16
CA GLU A 593 -16.06 23.55 16.52
C GLU A 593 -16.91 22.44 17.18
N LEU A 594 -16.93 21.23 16.62
CA LEU A 594 -17.66 20.08 17.17
C LEU A 594 -17.06 19.57 18.49
N SER A 595 -15.74 19.61 18.64
CA SER A 595 -15.06 19.13 19.86
C SER A 595 -15.33 20.02 21.07
N ASN A 596 -15.37 21.34 20.86
CA ASN A 596 -15.65 22.32 21.92
C ASN A 596 -17.03 22.13 22.56
N ILE A 597 -18.01 21.63 21.80
CA ILE A 597 -19.36 21.38 22.30
C ILE A 597 -19.40 20.10 23.17
N GLY A 598 -18.64 19.07 22.78
CA GLY A 598 -18.54 17.82 23.54
C GLY A 598 -17.96 18.00 24.96
N ILE A 599 -17.02 18.94 25.12
CA ILE A 599 -16.45 19.29 26.43
C ILE A 599 -17.52 19.91 27.34
N ALA A 600 -18.34 20.83 26.82
CA ALA A 600 -19.45 21.43 27.57
C ALA A 600 -20.47 20.39 28.06
N ARG A 601 -20.70 19.32 27.28
CA ARG A 601 -21.58 18.20 27.63
C ARG A 601 -21.02 17.29 28.73
N SER A 602 -19.71 17.09 28.75
CA SER A 602 -19.02 16.29 29.77
C SER A 602 -18.90 16.99 31.13
N SER A 603 -19.10 18.31 31.16
CA SER A 603 -19.13 19.08 32.41
C SER A 603 -20.22 18.57 33.37
N PRO A 604 -20.02 18.67 34.70
CA PRO A 604 -21.03 18.29 35.68
C PRO A 604 -22.38 18.97 35.39
N VAL A 605 -22.37 20.25 35.03
CA VAL A 605 -23.57 21.02 34.70
C VAL A 605 -24.30 20.45 33.47
N GLY A 606 -23.56 20.09 32.41
CA GLY A 606 -24.11 19.49 31.19
C GLY A 606 -24.73 18.10 31.42
N GLN A 607 -24.13 17.28 32.29
CA GLN A 607 -24.68 15.97 32.65
C GLN A 607 -26.01 16.08 33.41
N TRP A 608 -26.13 17.06 34.31
CA TRP A 608 -27.37 17.33 35.04
C TRP A 608 -28.49 17.86 34.13
N ALA A 609 -28.17 18.77 33.19
CA ALA A 609 -29.14 19.26 32.21
C ALA A 609 -29.66 18.16 31.27
N ASN A 610 -28.80 17.22 30.88
CA ASN A 610 -29.19 16.07 30.05
C ASN A 610 -30.13 15.11 30.80
N LYS A 611 -29.85 14.82 32.08
CA LYS A 611 -30.76 14.01 32.92
C LYS A 611 -32.14 14.67 33.07
N LEU A 612 -32.19 15.98 33.27
CA LEU A 612 -33.42 16.77 33.33
C LEU A 612 -34.21 16.76 32.02
N THR A 613 -33.52 16.79 30.87
CA THR A 613 -34.16 16.80 29.54
C THR A 613 -34.67 15.41 29.17
N ALA A 614 -33.95 14.34 29.52
CA ALA A 614 -34.42 12.97 29.42
C ALA A 614 -35.68 12.74 30.29
N LEU A 615 -35.72 13.31 31.50
CA LEU A 615 -36.89 13.32 32.37
C LEU A 615 -38.08 14.06 31.75
N LYS A 616 -37.86 15.24 31.15
CA LYS A 616 -38.90 15.99 30.42
C LYS A 616 -39.44 15.22 29.21
N SER A 617 -38.57 14.57 28.44
CA SER A 617 -38.95 13.69 27.32
C SER A 617 -39.82 12.52 27.79
N LEU A 618 -39.44 11.87 28.90
CA LEU A 618 -40.22 10.80 29.51
C LEU A 618 -41.62 11.28 29.94
N LEU A 619 -41.69 12.46 30.56
CA LEU A 619 -42.91 13.12 31.01
C LEU A 619 -43.83 13.56 29.85
N LEU A 620 -43.26 13.86 28.69
CA LEU A 620 -43.99 14.27 27.47
C LEU A 620 -44.48 13.08 26.63
N SER A 621 -44.00 11.86 26.89
CA SER A 621 -44.44 10.66 26.19
C SER A 621 -45.93 10.34 26.48
N THR A 622 -46.66 9.92 25.46
CA THR A 622 -48.11 9.62 25.52
C THR A 622 -48.45 8.49 26.50
N HIS A 623 -47.49 7.59 26.78
CA HIS A 623 -47.61 6.54 27.79
C HIS A 623 -47.63 7.08 29.23
N PHE A 624 -46.85 8.12 29.53
CA PHE A 624 -46.79 8.69 30.87
C PHE A 624 -48.04 9.52 31.19
N LYS A 625 -48.63 10.20 30.19
CA LYS A 625 -49.93 10.89 30.36
C LYS A 625 -51.05 9.91 30.72
N HIS A 626 -51.09 8.73 30.10
CA HIS A 626 -52.07 7.69 30.45
C HIS A 626 -51.83 7.14 31.86
N TRP A 627 -50.57 6.88 32.23
CA TRP A 627 -50.23 6.41 33.58
C TRP A 627 -50.51 7.46 34.67
N LEU A 628 -50.27 8.74 34.39
CA LEU A 628 -50.57 9.83 35.33
C LEU A 628 -52.08 10.01 35.51
N VAL A 629 -52.86 9.92 34.42
CA VAL A 629 -54.33 9.92 34.49
C VAL A 629 -54.85 8.69 35.25
N LEU A 630 -54.27 7.51 35.05
CA LEU A 630 -54.63 6.29 35.78
C LEU A 630 -54.24 6.35 37.26
N LEU A 631 -53.09 6.93 37.60
CA LEU A 631 -52.65 7.13 38.99
C LEU A 631 -53.49 8.18 39.72
N VAL A 632 -53.85 9.27 39.04
CA VAL A 632 -54.77 10.27 39.60
C VAL A 632 -56.17 9.68 39.75
N ALA A 633 -56.67 8.92 38.77
CA ALA A 633 -57.95 8.22 38.87
C ALA A 633 -57.96 7.16 39.98
N ALA A 634 -56.87 6.41 40.13
CA ALA A 634 -56.70 5.44 41.21
C ALA A 634 -56.60 6.12 42.58
N GLY A 635 -55.85 7.23 42.68
CA GLY A 635 -55.76 8.03 43.90
C GLY A 635 -57.10 8.65 44.30
N ILE A 636 -57.86 9.15 43.33
CA ILE A 636 -59.22 9.66 43.54
C ILE A 636 -60.17 8.52 43.96
N ALA A 637 -60.10 7.35 43.31
CA ALA A 637 -60.91 6.19 43.68
C ALA A 637 -60.59 5.67 45.08
N ILE A 638 -59.31 5.64 45.47
CA ILE A 638 -58.86 5.27 46.81
C ILE A 638 -59.32 6.31 47.84
N PHE A 639 -59.28 7.60 47.50
CA PHE A 639 -59.77 8.68 48.36
C PHE A 639 -61.29 8.61 48.58
N PHE A 640 -62.07 8.35 47.54
CA PHE A 640 -63.52 8.15 47.66
C PHE A 640 -63.90 6.84 48.37
N ALA A 641 -63.13 5.76 48.15
CA ALA A 641 -63.29 4.53 48.92
C ALA A 641 -62.94 4.73 50.41
N TRP A 642 -61.91 5.53 50.70
CA TRP A 642 -61.55 5.91 52.07
C TRP A 642 -62.66 6.75 52.73
N LEU A 643 -63.27 7.70 52.02
CA LEU A 643 -64.42 8.48 52.49
C LEU A 643 -65.67 7.61 52.76
N GLN A 644 -65.87 6.52 52.03
CA GLN A 644 -67.00 5.60 52.27
C GLN A 644 -66.77 4.65 53.46
N PHE A 645 -65.52 4.42 53.89
CA PHE A 645 -65.18 3.49 54.97
C PHE A 645 -64.76 4.19 56.28
N CYS A 646 -64.69 5.52 56.32
CA CYS A 646 -64.47 6.30 57.54
C CYS A 646 -65.79 6.90 58.05
N PRO A 647 -66.45 6.31 59.06
CA PRO A 647 -67.56 6.96 59.75
C PRO A 647 -67.01 8.08 60.65
N GLY A 648 -67.23 9.34 60.28
CA GLY A 648 -67.08 10.47 61.20
C GLY A 648 -66.18 11.61 60.75
N ILE A 649 -66.39 12.18 59.56
CA ILE A 649 -65.93 13.55 59.26
C ILE A 649 -67.14 14.35 58.81
N ASP A 650 -67.87 14.87 59.79
CA ASP A 650 -68.81 15.98 59.61
C ASP A 650 -68.03 17.29 59.41
N ALA A 651 -68.42 18.02 58.37
CA ALA A 651 -68.31 19.46 58.15
C ALA A 651 -67.00 20.21 58.44
N LEU A 652 -66.40 20.75 57.37
CA LEU A 652 -65.96 22.15 57.28
C LEU A 652 -65.87 22.61 55.82
#